data_AF-A0A9E2Y716-F1
#
_entry.id   AF-A0A9E2Y716-F1
#
_cell.length_a   1.000
_cell.length_b   1.000
_cell.length_c   1.000
_cell.angle_alpha   90.00
_cell.angle_beta   90.00
_cell.angle_gamma   90.00
#
_symmetry.space_group_name_H-M   'P 1'
#
loop_
_entity.id
_entity.type
_entity.pdbx_description
1 polymer ?
#
loop_
_entity_poly.entity_id
_entity_poly.type
_entity_poly.pdbx_seq_one_letter_code
_entity_poly.pdbx_strand_id
1 'polypeptide(L)'
;DVLEGRYPATATLQNVHADAAAAEWLGNATHLRNAAQWLTNVLRAVEPYSHDAIAVALDDDQGAYLDNDTWPAPHWHDYVRWLHATVAGVVGPRVPLFINTYEMKVPSASPAWAWGNWYQGGSYRLSAHDLADLDFATGLLQTQPRVPVMQSEFQAGWLQGADEAAPRPSDPSSTALALAELLRDGVHGIVNFPVQDTVYPHGWEAPWANWSYTWDAALTVDLHGSSRYKPTADFGEIIKRYGTLLARTYVAADASVVWPPSLFAPGTLSNADFAALASATVAMQRACNARGIGCTLADLSNIGDRSARPLLLPLAPSDALMRRMLPAAAARLRALRASGRLVLDLSAVQRSSLSPKTPNVTLLLADDASYGFIVAINPSASKRHISAITVHLAHRALKVFGFTLPAGSARVVPISARSVTQSPSLLDSAQADIATPPPFSDPDGTSIANARLRVVFAPFAGARIAELSDGHGNAATSIGLLRDAIDPEPPASSRDYIAAYTHPLPAGTFNRRYVCNRLDVLTTIHFKCSYDAPDLPGGGGHFERSLTLPAGSNELILDEDFEPRDPRSTARLESVSGFAFGSGDAIIRSAGGTAIGILHLHRLTLLRWDAGDAARIVLRTTRGAEIVTLIFARRSVKLRLGVVTAANVAEARRFVETP
;
A
#
# COMPACT_ATOMS: atom_id res chain seq x y z
N ASP A 1 -11.80 -5.25 24.07
CA ASP A 1 -11.19 -4.60 22.89
C ASP A 1 -10.76 -5.56 21.80
N VAL A 2 -10.41 -6.82 22.09
CA VAL A 2 -10.12 -7.80 21.03
C VAL A 2 -11.43 -8.45 20.59
N LEU A 3 -12.03 -7.91 19.54
CA LEU A 3 -13.03 -8.61 18.73
C LEU A 3 -12.25 -9.39 17.66
N GLU A 4 -12.62 -10.64 17.43
CA GLU A 4 -11.93 -11.46 16.42
C GLU A 4 -12.00 -10.78 15.05
N GLY A 5 -10.85 -10.77 14.36
CA GLY A 5 -10.69 -10.10 13.09
C GLY A 5 -10.33 -8.61 13.17
N ARG A 6 -10.33 -7.96 14.35
CA ARG A 6 -9.81 -6.58 14.49
C ARG A 6 -8.36 -6.57 14.97
N TYR A 7 -7.63 -5.53 14.58
CA TYR A 7 -6.27 -5.29 15.07
C TYR A 7 -6.27 -5.05 16.59
N PRO A 8 -5.23 -5.50 17.32
CA PRO A 8 -5.00 -5.01 18.67
C PRO A 8 -4.95 -3.49 18.67
N ALA A 9 -5.63 -2.86 19.62
CA ALA A 9 -5.67 -1.40 19.76
C ALA A 9 -4.28 -0.76 19.66
N THR A 10 -3.30 -1.29 20.40
CA THR A 10 -1.92 -0.82 20.42
C THR A 10 -1.23 -0.93 19.05
N ALA A 11 -1.59 -1.91 18.21
CA ALA A 11 -1.04 -2.04 16.86
C ALA A 11 -1.54 -0.91 15.95
N THR A 12 -2.77 -0.44 16.12
CA THR A 12 -3.28 0.70 15.36
C THR A 12 -2.80 2.04 15.91
N LEU A 13 -2.52 2.10 17.22
CA LEU A 13 -2.03 3.30 17.91
C LEU A 13 -0.72 3.81 17.29
N GLN A 14 0.14 2.92 16.81
CA GLN A 14 1.45 3.29 16.25
C GLN A 14 1.36 4.25 15.06
N ASN A 15 0.25 4.24 14.31
CA ASN A 15 0.09 5.09 13.12
C ASN A 15 -0.19 6.56 13.45
N VAL A 16 -0.55 6.87 14.70
CA VAL A 16 -0.88 8.23 15.15
C VAL A 16 -0.06 8.65 16.38
N HIS A 17 0.29 7.68 17.22
CA HIS A 17 1.02 7.85 18.48
C HIS A 17 2.06 6.72 18.67
N ALA A 18 3.04 6.64 17.77
CA ALA A 18 4.17 5.71 17.81
C ALA A 18 4.88 5.64 19.18
N ASP A 19 5.13 6.76 19.86
CA ASP A 19 5.79 6.77 21.17
C ASP A 19 4.92 6.14 22.26
N ALA A 20 3.60 6.42 22.24
CA ALA A 20 2.66 5.80 23.17
C ALA A 20 2.50 4.30 22.91
N ALA A 21 2.43 3.88 21.64
CA ALA A 21 2.39 2.47 21.26
C ALA A 21 3.66 1.74 21.71
N ALA A 22 4.83 2.33 21.48
CA ALA A 22 6.11 1.78 21.92
C ALA A 22 6.19 1.66 23.46
N ALA A 23 5.69 2.65 24.21
CA ALA A 23 5.63 2.58 25.66
C ALA A 23 4.74 1.40 26.14
N GLU A 24 3.60 1.16 25.49
CA GLU A 24 2.73 0.02 25.78
C GLU A 24 3.39 -1.32 25.44
N TRP A 25 4.07 -1.41 24.29
CA TRP A 25 4.80 -2.62 23.90
C TRP A 25 5.94 -2.94 24.87
N LEU A 26 6.72 -1.95 25.26
CA LEU A 26 7.79 -2.09 26.26
C LEU A 26 7.25 -2.44 27.65
N GLY A 27 6.07 -1.95 28.01
CA GLY A 27 5.38 -2.30 29.27
C GLY A 27 4.76 -3.70 29.28
N ASN A 28 4.59 -4.34 28.11
CA ASN A 28 3.93 -5.63 27.97
C ASN A 28 4.92 -6.79 27.92
N ALA A 29 5.23 -7.37 29.08
CA ALA A 29 6.17 -8.49 29.19
C ALA A 29 5.76 -9.73 28.36
N THR A 30 4.47 -9.95 28.12
CA THR A 30 4.00 -11.07 27.28
C THR A 30 4.31 -10.81 25.81
N HIS A 31 4.08 -9.59 25.33
CA HIS A 31 4.51 -9.16 23.99
C HIS A 31 6.00 -9.35 23.80
N LEU A 32 6.83 -8.73 24.65
CA LEU A 32 8.29 -8.78 24.51
C LEU A 32 8.84 -10.21 24.49
N ARG A 33 8.33 -11.10 25.35
CA ARG A 33 8.75 -12.51 25.34
C ARG A 33 8.37 -13.22 24.04
N ASN A 34 7.13 -13.09 23.59
CA ASN A 34 6.63 -13.78 22.41
C ASN A 34 7.24 -13.22 21.12
N ALA A 35 7.39 -11.89 21.02
CA ALA A 35 8.02 -11.23 19.90
C ALA A 35 9.50 -11.59 19.79
N ALA A 36 10.25 -11.58 20.91
CA ALA A 36 11.65 -12.03 20.90
C ALA A 36 11.79 -13.50 20.50
N GLN A 37 10.92 -14.38 21.00
CA GLN A 37 10.89 -15.79 20.62
C GLN A 37 10.59 -15.95 19.13
N TRP A 38 9.58 -15.24 18.61
CA TRP A 38 9.19 -15.29 17.20
C TRP A 38 10.32 -14.80 16.29
N LEU A 39 10.85 -13.60 16.54
CA LEU A 39 11.98 -13.03 15.79
C LEU A 39 13.17 -13.99 15.78
N THR A 40 13.52 -14.56 16.94
CA THR A 40 14.61 -15.51 17.05
C THR A 40 14.37 -16.77 16.22
N ASN A 41 13.17 -17.34 16.29
CA ASN A 41 12.84 -18.56 15.58
C ASN A 41 12.80 -18.35 14.06
N VAL A 42 12.19 -17.26 13.60
CA VAL A 42 12.10 -16.93 12.17
C VAL A 42 13.48 -16.66 11.59
N LEU A 43 14.29 -15.84 12.25
CA LEU A 43 15.62 -15.50 11.75
C LEU A 43 16.57 -16.71 11.75
N ARG A 44 16.44 -17.63 12.71
CA ARG A 44 17.17 -18.92 12.68
C ARG A 44 16.72 -19.82 11.53
N ALA A 45 15.43 -19.82 11.20
CA ALA A 45 14.93 -20.57 10.04
C ALA A 45 15.46 -19.99 8.71
N VAL A 46 15.74 -18.68 8.68
CA VAL A 46 16.30 -17.98 7.52
C VAL A 46 17.84 -18.02 7.48
N GLU A 47 18.52 -18.36 8.59
CA GLU A 47 19.98 -18.42 8.70
C GLU A 47 20.67 -19.16 7.54
N PRO A 48 20.20 -20.33 7.06
CA PRO A 48 20.83 -21.02 5.92
C PRO A 48 20.85 -20.19 4.63
N TYR A 49 19.94 -19.21 4.51
CA TYR A 49 19.77 -18.30 3.39
C TYR A 49 20.29 -16.88 3.69
N SER A 50 21.00 -16.68 4.80
CA SER A 50 21.46 -15.34 5.21
C SER A 50 22.43 -14.70 4.21
N HIS A 51 23.02 -15.48 3.30
CA HIS A 51 23.86 -14.98 2.21
C HIS A 51 23.07 -14.25 1.12
N ASP A 52 21.76 -14.49 1.02
CA ASP A 52 20.84 -13.82 0.11
C ASP A 52 20.12 -12.62 0.77
N ALA A 53 20.27 -12.45 2.09
CA ALA A 53 19.63 -11.37 2.84
C ALA A 53 20.42 -10.05 2.71
N ILE A 54 19.81 -9.04 2.08
CA ILE A 54 20.40 -7.70 1.92
C ILE A 54 20.30 -6.89 3.21
N ALA A 55 19.16 -6.99 3.91
CA ALA A 55 18.88 -6.30 5.17
C ALA A 55 17.66 -6.97 5.85
N VAL A 56 17.42 -6.64 7.12
CA VAL A 56 16.23 -7.08 7.87
C VAL A 56 15.44 -5.85 8.34
N ALA A 57 14.17 -5.78 7.97
CA ALA A 57 13.22 -4.82 8.54
C ALA A 57 12.94 -5.23 9.99
N LEU A 58 13.11 -4.31 10.93
CA LEU A 58 12.92 -4.58 12.35
C LEU A 58 11.44 -4.75 12.71
N ASP A 59 10.58 -3.97 12.07
CA ASP A 59 9.13 -3.93 12.23
C ASP A 59 8.58 -3.04 11.09
N ASP A 60 7.29 -3.17 10.80
CA ASP A 60 6.60 -2.57 9.66
C ASP A 60 6.00 -1.20 10.01
N ASP A 61 6.25 -0.19 9.18
CA ASP A 61 5.74 1.19 9.27
C ASP A 61 6.00 1.93 10.61
N GLN A 62 7.00 1.51 11.39
CA GLN A 62 7.25 2.07 12.74
C GLN A 62 7.55 3.58 12.76
N GLY A 63 8.13 4.13 11.69
CA GLY A 63 8.50 5.55 11.59
C GLY A 63 7.61 6.37 10.67
N ALA A 64 6.37 5.93 10.40
CA ALA A 64 5.51 6.58 9.42
C ALA A 64 4.81 7.85 9.94
N TYR A 65 4.59 8.76 9.00
CA TYR A 65 3.84 10.01 9.00
C TYR A 65 4.46 11.21 9.74
N LEU A 66 4.37 12.38 9.10
CA LEU A 66 4.79 13.68 9.67
C LEU A 66 3.91 14.15 10.83
N ASP A 67 2.68 13.65 10.95
CA ASP A 67 1.76 13.96 12.04
C ASP A 67 1.77 12.91 13.17
N ASN A 68 2.59 11.87 13.05
CA ASN A 68 2.86 10.91 14.11
C ASN A 68 3.88 11.46 15.13
N ASP A 69 3.94 10.95 16.34
CA ASP A 69 4.82 11.44 17.42
C ASP A 69 6.23 10.82 17.42
N THR A 70 6.82 10.58 16.24
CA THR A 70 8.15 9.96 16.02
C THR A 70 9.37 10.81 16.40
N TRP A 71 9.18 12.02 16.96
CA TRP A 71 10.27 12.86 17.48
C TRP A 71 9.77 13.81 18.59
N PRO A 72 10.40 13.85 19.79
CA PRO A 72 11.60 13.12 20.25
C PRO A 72 11.44 11.62 20.49
N ALA A 73 10.20 11.17 20.68
CA ALA A 73 9.81 9.76 20.82
C ALA A 73 10.80 8.85 21.62
N PRO A 74 11.05 9.14 22.91
CA PRO A 74 12.02 8.38 23.69
C PRO A 74 11.66 6.89 23.83
N HIS A 75 10.38 6.55 24.02
CA HIS A 75 9.94 5.15 24.11
C HIS A 75 10.01 4.46 22.76
N TRP A 76 9.66 5.16 21.68
CA TRP A 76 9.83 4.66 20.32
C TRP A 76 11.32 4.34 20.03
N HIS A 77 12.24 5.23 20.42
CA HIS A 77 13.68 4.97 20.32
C HIS A 77 14.11 3.74 21.15
N ASP A 78 13.58 3.59 22.36
CA ASP A 78 13.85 2.42 23.20
C ASP A 78 13.33 1.12 22.58
N TYR A 79 12.14 1.15 21.98
CA TYR A 79 11.53 0.01 21.34
C TYR A 79 12.29 -0.42 20.07
N VAL A 80 12.67 0.53 19.20
CA VAL A 80 13.50 0.24 18.03
C VAL A 80 14.89 -0.28 18.44
N ARG A 81 15.48 0.26 19.52
CA ARG A 81 16.74 -0.29 20.08
C ARG A 81 16.58 -1.71 20.61
N TRP A 82 15.46 -2.01 21.27
CA TRP A 82 15.15 -3.36 21.73
C TRP A 82 14.97 -4.35 20.57
N LEU A 83 14.22 -3.97 19.53
CA LEU A 83 14.09 -4.76 18.30
C LEU A 83 15.45 -4.99 17.65
N HIS A 84 16.22 -3.92 17.46
CA HIS A 84 17.57 -4.00 16.90
C HIS A 84 18.47 -4.94 17.70
N ALA A 85 18.51 -4.83 19.03
CA ALA A 85 19.32 -5.70 19.87
C ALA A 85 18.88 -7.18 19.77
N THR A 86 17.57 -7.42 19.73
CA THR A 86 16.98 -8.76 19.61
C THR A 86 17.36 -9.41 18.27
N VAL A 87 17.17 -8.69 17.16
CA VAL A 87 17.47 -9.17 15.80
C VAL A 87 18.98 -9.33 15.60
N ALA A 88 19.79 -8.33 15.99
CA ALA A 88 21.25 -8.38 15.88
C ALA A 88 21.87 -9.52 16.68
N GLY A 89 21.24 -9.93 17.79
CA GLY A 89 21.65 -11.09 18.59
C GLY A 89 21.55 -12.42 17.83
N VAL A 90 20.80 -12.46 16.71
CA VAL A 90 20.60 -13.65 15.88
C VAL A 90 21.37 -13.55 14.56
N VAL A 91 21.20 -12.46 13.81
CA VAL A 91 21.82 -12.31 12.47
C VAL A 91 23.26 -11.80 12.51
N GLY A 92 23.72 -11.34 13.68
CA GLY A 92 25.05 -10.79 13.86
C GLY A 92 25.23 -9.39 13.23
N PRO A 93 26.46 -8.84 13.27
CA PRO A 93 26.71 -7.44 12.93
C PRO A 93 26.84 -7.16 11.42
N ARG A 94 26.74 -8.18 10.55
CA ARG A 94 26.98 -8.03 9.11
C ARG A 94 25.71 -7.75 8.30
N VAL A 95 24.55 -8.12 8.82
CA VAL A 95 23.27 -7.89 8.15
C VAL A 95 22.74 -6.53 8.60
N PRO A 96 22.57 -5.56 7.68
CA PRO A 96 21.99 -4.27 8.01
C PRO A 96 20.57 -4.42 8.56
N LEU A 97 20.26 -3.63 9.58
CA LEU A 97 18.94 -3.58 10.20
C LEU A 97 18.31 -2.22 9.91
N PHE A 98 17.05 -2.22 9.51
CA PHE A 98 16.35 -1.00 9.13
C PHE A 98 14.93 -0.96 9.67
N ILE A 99 14.35 0.23 9.67
CA ILE A 99 12.91 0.45 9.78
C ILE A 99 12.42 1.07 8.47
N ASN A 100 11.26 0.67 8.00
CA ASN A 100 10.57 1.34 6.91
C ASN A 100 9.77 2.53 7.46
N THR A 101 9.75 3.63 6.71
CA THR A 101 9.20 4.91 7.16
C THR A 101 8.55 5.66 6.01
N TYR A 102 7.36 6.21 6.22
CA TYR A 102 6.75 7.18 5.30
C TYR A 102 6.87 8.57 5.90
N GLU A 103 7.67 9.47 5.33
CA GLU A 103 7.83 10.85 5.83
C GLU A 103 8.13 11.02 7.34
N MET A 104 9.03 10.20 7.90
CA MET A 104 9.43 10.33 9.32
C MET A 104 9.93 11.75 9.64
N LYS A 105 9.52 12.29 10.80
CA LYS A 105 9.88 13.66 11.23
C LYS A 105 11.37 13.95 11.22
N VAL A 106 12.22 13.03 11.70
CA VAL A 106 13.68 13.20 11.75
C VAL A 106 14.37 11.85 11.51
N PRO A 107 14.49 11.38 10.24
CA PRO A 107 15.09 10.07 9.95
C PRO A 107 16.53 9.95 10.43
N SER A 108 17.25 11.07 10.41
CA SER A 108 18.63 11.22 10.87
C SER A 108 18.85 10.86 12.35
N ALA A 109 17.79 10.88 13.16
CA ALA A 109 17.81 10.56 14.58
C ALA A 109 17.32 9.14 14.89
N SER A 110 16.90 8.38 13.88
CA SER A 110 16.44 7.00 14.04
C SER A 110 17.55 6.12 14.64
N PRO A 111 17.24 5.22 15.59
CA PRO A 111 18.22 4.26 16.13
C PRO A 111 18.63 3.17 15.14
N ALA A 112 17.88 2.98 14.05
CA ALA A 112 18.17 2.07 12.96
C ALA A 112 18.19 2.83 11.64
N TRP A 113 18.74 2.21 10.58
CA TRP A 113 18.69 2.81 9.25
C TRP A 113 17.22 3.00 8.83
N ALA A 114 16.81 4.23 8.47
CA ALA A 114 15.48 4.45 7.93
C ALA A 114 15.48 4.26 6.41
N TRP A 115 14.62 3.37 5.93
CA TRP A 115 14.26 3.21 4.52
C TRP A 115 12.90 3.88 4.30
N GLY A 116 12.70 4.42 3.11
CA GLY A 116 11.45 5.11 2.78
C GLY A 116 10.37 4.17 2.27
N ASN A 117 9.13 4.58 2.48
CA ASN A 117 7.96 4.10 1.79
C ASN A 117 7.42 5.25 0.93
N TRP A 118 6.88 4.93 -0.24
CA TRP A 118 6.16 5.89 -1.05
C TRP A 118 5.11 5.24 -1.93
N TYR A 119 3.93 5.86 -1.93
CA TYR A 119 2.74 5.44 -2.65
C TYR A 119 2.21 6.59 -3.49
N GLN A 120 1.78 6.31 -4.72
CA GLN A 120 1.14 7.32 -5.55
C GLN A 120 -0.14 7.85 -4.88
N GLY A 121 -0.31 9.18 -4.86
CA GLY A 121 -1.53 9.86 -4.41
C GLY A 121 -2.63 9.86 -5.48
N GLY A 122 -3.89 10.17 -5.07
CA GLY A 122 -5.20 9.70 -5.62
C GLY A 122 -5.46 9.60 -7.14
N SER A 123 -4.58 10.16 -7.95
CA SER A 123 -4.75 10.40 -9.37
C SER A 123 -4.45 9.17 -10.24
N TYR A 124 -5.07 9.09 -11.42
CA TYR A 124 -4.75 8.07 -12.43
C TYR A 124 -3.30 8.20 -12.96
N ARG A 125 -2.79 9.42 -13.04
CA ARG A 125 -1.41 9.76 -13.45
C ARG A 125 -0.71 10.49 -12.33
N LEU A 126 0.61 10.35 -12.23
CA LEU A 126 1.41 11.20 -11.34
C LEU A 126 1.16 12.68 -11.62
N SER A 127 0.74 13.37 -10.58
CA SER A 127 0.59 14.80 -10.56
C SER A 127 1.89 15.49 -10.15
N ALA A 128 1.92 16.82 -10.28
CA ALA A 128 3.00 17.63 -9.71
C ALA A 128 3.04 17.55 -8.17
N HIS A 129 1.92 17.21 -7.52
CA HIS A 129 1.88 16.98 -6.08
C HIS A 129 2.59 15.65 -5.74
N ASP A 130 2.27 14.56 -6.43
CA ASP A 130 2.85 13.23 -6.19
C ASP A 130 4.38 13.22 -6.35
N LEU A 131 4.89 13.90 -7.38
CA LEU A 131 6.33 14.06 -7.56
C LEU A 131 6.97 14.94 -6.46
N ALA A 132 6.20 15.78 -5.77
CA ALA A 132 6.73 16.71 -4.76
C ALA A 132 6.86 15.99 -3.43
N ASP A 133 5.83 15.20 -3.14
CA ASP A 133 5.78 14.20 -2.10
C ASP A 133 6.94 13.21 -2.24
N LEU A 134 7.13 12.63 -3.43
CA LEU A 134 8.24 11.70 -3.71
C LEU A 134 9.63 12.32 -3.49
N ASP A 135 9.85 13.54 -4.02
CA ASP A 135 11.10 14.30 -3.82
C ASP A 135 11.36 14.56 -2.33
N PHE A 136 10.31 14.90 -1.57
CA PHE A 136 10.42 15.25 -0.16
C PHE A 136 10.63 14.02 0.71
N ALA A 137 9.84 12.96 0.53
CA ALA A 137 10.01 11.67 1.20
C ALA A 137 11.41 11.09 0.95
N THR A 138 11.89 11.13 -0.30
CA THR A 138 13.26 10.71 -0.64
C THR A 138 14.32 11.64 -0.03
N GLY A 139 14.08 12.95 -0.04
CA GLY A 139 14.95 13.95 0.57
C GLY A 139 15.12 13.74 2.08
N LEU A 140 14.06 13.40 2.80
CA LEU A 140 14.13 13.10 4.23
C LEU A 140 15.14 11.99 4.51
N LEU A 141 15.20 10.94 3.69
CA LEU A 141 16.17 9.85 3.84
C LEU A 141 17.62 10.32 3.63
N GLN A 142 17.86 11.31 2.74
CA GLN A 142 19.19 11.91 2.50
C GLN A 142 19.77 12.58 3.75
N THR A 143 18.95 12.86 4.77
CA THR A 143 19.41 13.40 6.05
C THR A 143 20.27 12.43 6.87
N GLN A 144 20.39 11.17 6.45
CA GLN A 144 21.23 10.13 7.03
C GLN A 144 22.55 9.97 6.22
N PRO A 145 23.57 10.83 6.38
CA PRO A 145 24.70 10.93 5.43
C PRO A 145 25.67 9.74 5.44
N ARG A 146 25.47 8.74 6.33
CA ARG A 146 26.38 7.60 6.50
C ARG A 146 25.87 6.30 5.89
N VAL A 147 24.65 6.31 5.35
CA VAL A 147 23.98 5.14 4.79
C VAL A 147 23.38 5.50 3.44
N PRO A 148 23.27 4.54 2.50
CA PRO A 148 22.63 4.81 1.22
C PRO A 148 21.14 5.18 1.39
N VAL A 149 20.60 5.87 0.39
CA VAL A 149 19.18 6.18 0.33
C VAL A 149 18.45 4.96 -0.22
N MET A 150 17.46 4.44 0.50
CA MET A 150 16.74 3.22 0.13
C MET A 150 15.24 3.40 0.27
N GLN A 151 14.47 2.82 -0.63
CA GLN A 151 13.01 2.71 -0.56
C GLN A 151 12.64 1.24 -0.33
N SER A 152 12.05 0.92 0.83
CA SER A 152 11.55 -0.40 1.22
C SER A 152 10.18 -0.71 0.62
N GLU A 153 9.35 0.30 0.38
CA GLU A 153 8.05 0.10 -0.26
C GLU A 153 7.83 1.19 -1.29
N PHE A 154 7.92 0.81 -2.55
CA PHE A 154 7.62 1.70 -3.65
C PHE A 154 6.41 1.17 -4.41
N GLN A 155 5.39 2.01 -4.60
CA GLN A 155 4.25 1.66 -5.43
C GLN A 155 3.63 2.85 -6.17
N ALA A 156 3.78 2.88 -7.49
CA ALA A 156 3.09 3.83 -8.37
C ALA A 156 1.71 3.29 -8.81
N GLY A 157 0.92 2.82 -7.84
CA GLY A 157 -0.36 2.14 -8.01
C GLY A 157 -1.16 2.15 -6.72
N TRP A 158 -2.17 1.29 -6.64
CA TRP A 158 -3.26 1.46 -5.69
C TRP A 158 -3.64 0.15 -5.03
N LEU A 159 -3.61 0.12 -3.70
CA LEU A 159 -4.27 -0.94 -2.95
C LEU A 159 -5.76 -0.96 -3.30
N GLN A 160 -6.26 -2.15 -3.61
CA GLN A 160 -7.69 -2.45 -3.66
C GLN A 160 -8.28 -2.34 -2.25
N GLY A 161 -9.29 -1.48 -2.07
CA GLY A 161 -10.03 -1.41 -0.81
C GLY A 161 -10.79 -2.71 -0.51
N ALA A 162 -11.02 -3.06 0.76
CA ALA A 162 -11.75 -4.28 1.13
C ALA A 162 -13.16 -4.36 0.55
N ASP A 163 -13.77 -3.22 0.21
CA ASP A 163 -15.09 -3.11 -0.41
C ASP A 163 -15.04 -2.85 -1.92
N GLU A 164 -13.88 -2.91 -2.55
CA GLU A 164 -13.71 -2.89 -4.01
C GLU A 164 -13.44 -4.33 -4.51
N ALA A 165 -13.71 -4.62 -5.79
CA ALA A 165 -13.37 -5.91 -6.42
C ALA A 165 -12.04 -5.88 -7.18
N ALA A 166 -11.48 -4.70 -7.42
CA ALA A 166 -10.27 -4.48 -8.18
C ALA A 166 -9.54 -3.24 -7.64
N PRO A 167 -8.22 -3.14 -7.83
CA PRO A 167 -7.47 -1.95 -7.47
C PRO A 167 -7.83 -0.81 -8.43
N ARG A 168 -7.53 0.43 -8.03
CA ARG A 168 -7.62 1.56 -8.96
C ARG A 168 -6.55 1.41 -10.04
N PRO A 169 -6.89 1.54 -11.33
CA PRO A 169 -5.88 1.51 -12.38
C PRO A 169 -4.99 2.76 -12.27
N SER A 170 -3.70 2.59 -12.56
CA SER A 170 -2.75 3.69 -12.73
C SER A 170 -2.19 3.68 -14.15
N ASP A 171 -1.91 4.86 -14.71
CA ASP A 171 -1.21 4.95 -15.99
C ASP A 171 0.20 4.35 -15.85
N PRO A 172 0.61 3.38 -16.70
CA PRO A 172 1.93 2.75 -16.60
C PRO A 172 3.12 3.72 -16.66
N SER A 173 2.93 4.90 -17.29
CA SER A 173 3.94 5.96 -17.29
C SER A 173 4.29 6.45 -15.88
N SER A 174 3.36 6.36 -14.92
CA SER A 174 3.59 6.69 -13.51
C SER A 174 4.72 5.85 -12.92
N THR A 175 4.75 4.54 -13.18
CA THR A 175 5.82 3.64 -12.71
C THR A 175 7.16 4.02 -13.33
N ALA A 176 7.20 4.29 -14.63
CA ALA A 176 8.44 4.69 -15.32
C ALA A 176 8.99 6.02 -14.77
N LEU A 177 8.12 6.99 -14.54
CA LEU A 177 8.48 8.30 -14.01
C LEU A 177 8.97 8.22 -12.56
N ALA A 178 8.24 7.55 -11.68
CA ALA A 178 8.58 7.51 -10.27
C ALA A 178 9.86 6.71 -9.98
N LEU A 179 10.08 5.57 -10.66
CA LEU A 179 11.35 4.83 -10.57
C LEU A 179 12.54 5.68 -11.04
N ALA A 180 12.36 6.44 -12.12
CA ALA A 180 13.40 7.34 -12.60
C ALA A 180 13.60 8.56 -11.70
N GLU A 181 12.56 9.07 -11.05
CA GLU A 181 12.64 10.15 -10.06
C GLU A 181 13.42 9.69 -8.82
N LEU A 182 13.12 8.50 -8.29
CA LEU A 182 13.90 7.89 -7.21
C LEU A 182 15.39 7.78 -7.57
N LEU A 183 15.70 7.27 -8.77
CA LEU A 183 17.08 7.20 -9.25
C LEU A 183 17.70 8.59 -9.40
N ARG A 184 16.95 9.56 -9.94
CA ARG A 184 17.37 10.96 -10.11
C ARG A 184 17.76 11.58 -8.76
N ASP A 185 17.04 11.24 -7.71
CA ASP A 185 17.25 11.74 -6.36
C ASP A 185 18.30 10.95 -5.57
N GLY A 186 18.98 10.01 -6.23
CA GLY A 186 20.14 9.30 -5.69
C GLY A 186 19.77 8.11 -4.82
N VAL A 187 18.60 7.50 -5.02
CA VAL A 187 18.22 6.25 -4.36
C VAL A 187 19.08 5.09 -4.88
N HIS A 188 19.64 4.31 -3.97
CA HIS A 188 20.53 3.18 -4.25
C HIS A 188 19.81 1.83 -4.25
N GLY A 189 18.63 1.74 -3.64
CA GLY A 189 17.82 0.53 -3.62
C GLY A 189 16.33 0.85 -3.55
N ILE A 190 15.55 0.10 -4.33
CA ILE A 190 14.10 0.25 -4.45
C ILE A 190 13.50 -1.15 -4.37
N VAL A 191 12.62 -1.36 -3.41
CA VAL A 191 11.81 -2.57 -3.29
C VAL A 191 10.41 -2.24 -3.80
N ASN A 192 10.02 -2.87 -4.92
CA ASN A 192 8.69 -2.68 -5.50
C ASN A 192 7.66 -3.45 -4.65
N PHE A 193 6.70 -2.74 -4.06
CA PHE A 193 5.81 -3.29 -3.05
C PHE A 193 4.33 -3.21 -3.45
N PRO A 194 3.63 -4.35 -3.53
CA PRO A 194 4.19 -5.64 -3.90
C PRO A 194 4.56 -5.66 -5.39
N VAL A 195 5.52 -6.53 -5.74
CA VAL A 195 5.84 -6.83 -7.14
C VAL A 195 4.75 -7.67 -7.81
N GLN A 196 4.00 -8.43 -7.01
CA GLN A 196 2.96 -9.37 -7.44
C GLN A 196 1.69 -9.13 -6.62
N ASP A 197 0.55 -9.08 -7.30
CA ASP A 197 -0.74 -9.17 -6.63
C ASP A 197 -0.87 -10.54 -5.98
N THR A 198 -1.41 -10.60 -4.77
CA THR A 198 -1.51 -11.87 -4.04
C THR A 198 -2.93 -12.12 -3.56
N VAL A 199 -3.15 -13.34 -3.10
CA VAL A 199 -4.39 -13.77 -2.48
C VAL A 199 -4.07 -14.22 -1.06
N TYR A 200 -4.93 -13.86 -0.11
CA TYR A 200 -4.88 -14.42 1.23
C TYR A 200 -5.46 -15.84 1.20
N PRO A 201 -4.82 -16.80 1.90
CA PRO A 201 -5.48 -18.06 2.24
C PRO A 201 -6.77 -17.82 3.02
N HIS A 202 -7.68 -18.79 3.01
CA HIS A 202 -8.97 -18.63 3.70
C HIS A 202 -8.73 -18.43 5.20
N GLY A 203 -9.33 -17.39 5.77
CA GLY A 203 -9.19 -17.03 7.19
C GLY A 203 -7.97 -16.18 7.52
N TRP A 204 -7.15 -15.83 6.51
CA TRP A 204 -5.96 -14.98 6.67
C TRP A 204 -6.17 -13.57 6.11
N GLU A 205 -7.38 -13.24 5.69
CA GLU A 205 -7.70 -11.91 5.20
C GLU A 205 -7.50 -10.87 6.32
N ALA A 206 -7.31 -9.60 5.96
CA ALA A 206 -7.29 -8.49 6.92
C ALA A 206 -8.51 -7.59 6.68
N PRO A 207 -9.11 -6.90 7.67
CA PRO A 207 -10.35 -6.14 7.47
C PRO A 207 -10.30 -5.06 6.39
N TRP A 208 -9.10 -4.54 6.12
CA TRP A 208 -8.83 -3.48 5.14
C TRP A 208 -8.51 -4.00 3.74
N ALA A 209 -8.34 -5.31 3.60
CA ALA A 209 -8.34 -6.01 2.33
C ALA A 209 -9.51 -7.01 2.30
N ASN A 210 -9.73 -7.64 1.16
CA ASN A 210 -10.56 -8.83 1.12
C ASN A 210 -9.64 -10.03 0.79
N TRP A 211 -10.10 -11.17 0.26
CA TRP A 211 -9.10 -12.24 -0.01
C TRP A 211 -8.14 -11.90 -1.14
N SER A 212 -8.43 -10.86 -1.93
CA SER A 212 -7.51 -10.30 -2.90
C SER A 212 -6.69 -9.19 -2.25
N TYR A 213 -5.37 -9.35 -2.27
CA TYR A 213 -4.40 -8.31 -1.93
C TYR A 213 -3.77 -7.81 -3.21
N THR A 214 -4.51 -6.98 -3.93
CA THR A 214 -4.07 -6.42 -5.21
C THR A 214 -3.70 -4.95 -5.08
N TRP A 215 -2.66 -4.57 -5.80
CA TRP A 215 -2.11 -3.23 -5.87
C TRP A 215 -2.02 -2.69 -7.30
N ASP A 216 -2.68 -3.36 -8.25
CA ASP A 216 -2.43 -3.25 -9.69
C ASP A 216 -1.00 -3.72 -10.04
N ALA A 217 -0.38 -4.61 -9.23
CA ALA A 217 1.07 -4.86 -9.21
C ALA A 217 1.68 -5.19 -10.58
N ALA A 218 3.01 -5.14 -10.70
CA ALA A 218 3.70 -5.46 -11.95
C ALA A 218 3.39 -6.89 -12.45
N LEU A 219 3.16 -7.81 -11.54
CA LEU A 219 2.72 -9.18 -11.81
C LEU A 219 1.33 -9.41 -11.23
N THR A 220 0.47 -10.12 -11.95
CA THR A 220 -0.81 -10.61 -11.43
C THR A 220 -0.59 -11.78 -10.46
N VAL A 221 -1.68 -12.24 -9.82
CA VAL A 221 -1.66 -13.45 -8.97
C VAL A 221 -1.08 -14.67 -9.71
N ASP A 222 -1.36 -14.81 -11.00
CA ASP A 222 -0.87 -15.91 -11.85
C ASP A 222 0.50 -15.63 -12.51
N LEU A 223 1.24 -14.63 -12.02
CA LEU A 223 2.56 -14.22 -12.53
C LEU A 223 2.54 -13.70 -13.98
N HIS A 224 1.37 -13.30 -14.50
CA HIS A 224 1.29 -12.61 -15.78
C HIS A 224 1.69 -11.15 -15.62
N GLY A 225 2.32 -10.57 -16.65
CA GLY A 225 2.66 -9.15 -16.63
C GLY A 225 1.40 -8.27 -16.71
N SER A 226 1.23 -7.36 -15.77
CA SER A 226 0.23 -6.29 -15.88
C SER A 226 0.70 -5.17 -16.80
N SER A 227 -0.13 -4.13 -16.94
CA SER A 227 0.25 -2.90 -17.64
C SER A 227 1.53 -2.24 -17.06
N ARG A 228 1.86 -2.50 -15.79
CA ARG A 228 3.02 -1.95 -15.07
C ARG A 228 4.24 -2.86 -15.09
N TYR A 229 4.12 -4.08 -15.61
CA TYR A 229 5.24 -5.00 -15.80
C TYR A 229 6.35 -4.37 -16.65
N LYS A 230 5.99 -3.86 -17.83
CA LYS A 230 6.97 -3.34 -18.79
C LYS A 230 7.81 -2.19 -18.23
N PRO A 231 7.24 -1.11 -17.66
CA PRO A 231 8.03 -0.06 -17.00
C PRO A 231 8.98 -0.59 -15.91
N THR A 232 8.52 -1.54 -15.11
CA THR A 232 9.31 -2.16 -14.03
C THR A 232 10.48 -2.97 -14.61
N ALA A 233 10.22 -3.80 -15.62
CA ALA A 233 11.22 -4.62 -16.29
C ALA A 233 12.26 -3.77 -17.05
N ASP A 234 11.81 -2.72 -17.74
CA ASP A 234 12.69 -1.78 -18.45
C ASP A 234 13.65 -1.08 -17.48
N PHE A 235 13.18 -0.70 -16.29
CA PHE A 235 14.04 -0.17 -15.23
C PHE A 235 14.99 -1.23 -14.67
N GLY A 236 14.50 -2.46 -14.46
CA GLY A 236 15.33 -3.60 -14.05
C GLY A 236 16.50 -3.87 -15.01
N GLU A 237 16.30 -3.71 -16.33
CA GLU A 237 17.38 -3.84 -17.31
C GLU A 237 18.42 -2.71 -17.22
N ILE A 238 18.03 -1.49 -16.80
CA ILE A 238 18.97 -0.41 -16.47
C ILE A 238 19.83 -0.83 -15.27
N ILE A 239 19.21 -1.34 -14.20
CA ILE A 239 19.90 -1.79 -12.99
C ILE A 239 20.81 -2.98 -13.28
N LYS A 240 20.36 -3.97 -14.05
CA LYS A 240 21.18 -5.11 -14.46
C LYS A 240 22.42 -4.67 -15.25
N ARG A 241 22.26 -3.67 -16.12
CA ARG A 241 23.36 -3.18 -16.98
C ARG A 241 24.34 -2.27 -16.25
N TYR A 242 23.84 -1.39 -15.38
CA TYR A 242 24.61 -0.29 -14.80
C TYR A 242 24.67 -0.30 -13.27
N GLY A 243 24.04 -1.26 -12.59
CA GLY A 243 23.84 -1.26 -11.14
C GLY A 243 25.13 -1.11 -10.35
N THR A 244 26.19 -1.86 -10.68
CA THR A 244 27.50 -1.71 -10.04
C THR A 244 28.10 -0.31 -10.22
N LEU A 245 27.85 0.34 -11.36
CA LEU A 245 28.30 1.71 -11.60
C LEU A 245 27.43 2.72 -10.85
N LEU A 246 26.11 2.60 -10.94
CA LEU A 246 25.12 3.44 -10.26
C LEU A 246 25.29 3.41 -8.74
N ALA A 247 25.63 2.26 -8.17
CA ALA A 247 25.87 2.09 -6.73
C ALA A 247 27.00 2.97 -6.18
N ARG A 248 27.95 3.40 -7.02
CA ARG A 248 29.03 4.32 -6.63
C ARG A 248 28.75 5.78 -7.00
N THR A 249 27.53 6.08 -7.46
CA THR A 249 27.17 7.45 -7.84
C THR A 249 26.34 8.14 -6.79
N TYR A 250 26.48 9.46 -6.74
CA TYR A 250 25.72 10.36 -5.88
C TYR A 250 25.20 11.54 -6.69
N VAL A 251 24.16 12.21 -6.20
CA VAL A 251 23.64 13.44 -6.82
C VAL A 251 24.73 14.52 -6.81
N ALA A 252 25.11 15.03 -7.98
CA ALA A 252 25.97 16.19 -8.13
C ALA A 252 25.21 17.47 -7.70
N ALA A 253 24.93 17.59 -6.42
CA ALA A 253 24.12 18.67 -5.87
C ALA A 253 24.90 19.99 -5.86
N ASP A 254 24.24 21.05 -6.31
CA ASP A 254 24.70 22.43 -6.23
C ASP A 254 24.52 23.01 -4.82
N ALA A 255 23.48 22.55 -4.11
CA ALA A 255 23.17 22.98 -2.75
C ALA A 255 22.47 21.89 -1.95
N SER A 256 22.37 22.09 -0.63
CA SER A 256 21.52 21.27 0.24
C SER A 256 20.47 22.12 0.94
N VAL A 257 19.21 21.71 0.84
CA VAL A 257 18.09 22.31 1.58
C VAL A 257 18.10 21.76 3.00
N VAL A 258 18.11 22.66 3.98
CA VAL A 258 18.11 22.32 5.39
C VAL A 258 16.72 21.80 5.77
N TRP A 259 16.66 20.60 6.35
CA TRP A 259 15.49 20.12 7.09
C TRP A 259 15.56 20.62 8.54
N PRO A 260 14.73 21.60 8.97
CA PRO A 260 14.99 22.34 10.21
C PRO A 260 14.62 21.68 11.56
N PRO A 261 13.79 20.64 11.70
CA PRO A 261 13.28 20.23 13.03
C PRO A 261 14.33 19.92 14.10
N SER A 262 15.49 19.38 13.72
CA SER A 262 16.60 19.11 14.65
C SER A 262 17.23 20.37 15.28
N LEU A 263 16.90 21.56 14.76
CA LEU A 263 17.33 22.85 15.30
C LEU A 263 16.51 23.30 16.52
N PHE A 264 15.41 22.62 16.81
CA PHE A 264 14.49 22.94 17.89
C PHE A 264 14.68 21.98 19.06
N ALA A 265 14.33 22.44 20.27
CA ALA A 265 14.30 21.53 21.41
C ALA A 265 13.24 20.45 21.16
N PRO A 266 13.55 19.17 21.41
CA PRO A 266 12.57 18.12 21.17
C PRO A 266 11.29 18.32 22.00
N GLY A 267 10.14 17.99 21.41
CA GLY A 267 8.81 18.17 22.03
C GLY A 267 8.28 19.59 21.95
N THR A 268 9.08 20.56 21.44
CA THR A 268 8.59 21.93 21.31
C THR A 268 7.78 22.18 20.04
N LEU A 269 7.98 21.41 18.97
CA LEU A 269 7.26 21.56 17.70
C LEU A 269 5.95 20.79 17.70
N SER A 270 4.88 21.44 17.25
CA SER A 270 3.57 20.81 16.98
C SER A 270 3.51 20.16 15.60
N ASN A 271 2.52 19.30 15.34
CA ASN A 271 2.29 18.76 13.99
C ASN A 271 2.05 19.85 12.94
N ALA A 272 1.38 20.95 13.33
CA ALA A 272 1.21 22.10 12.44
C ALA A 272 2.54 22.79 12.11
N ASP A 273 3.47 22.88 13.08
CA ASP A 273 4.83 23.39 12.83
C ASP A 273 5.58 22.47 11.84
N PHE A 274 5.50 21.15 12.02
CA PHE A 274 6.10 20.17 11.10
C PHE A 274 5.53 20.28 9.68
N ALA A 275 4.20 20.31 9.53
CA ALA A 275 3.54 20.46 8.23
C ALA A 275 3.95 21.76 7.51
N ALA A 276 4.11 22.85 8.27
CA ALA A 276 4.52 24.13 7.70
C ALA A 276 6.02 24.15 7.31
N LEU A 277 6.90 23.50 8.08
CA LEU A 277 8.30 23.28 7.70
C LEU A 277 8.43 22.36 6.47
N ALA A 278 7.62 21.29 6.39
CA ALA A 278 7.56 20.40 5.24
C ALA A 278 7.12 21.16 3.98
N SER A 279 6.04 21.92 4.06
CA SER A 279 5.54 22.77 2.96
C SER A 279 6.60 23.74 2.45
N ALA A 280 7.34 24.42 3.35
CA ALA A 280 8.43 25.33 2.97
C ALA A 280 9.60 24.59 2.31
N THR A 281 9.92 23.38 2.78
CA THR A 281 10.98 22.53 2.25
C THR A 281 10.63 22.01 0.86
N VAL A 282 9.42 21.48 0.67
CA VAL A 282 8.87 21.07 -0.64
C VAL A 282 8.93 22.22 -1.63
N ALA A 283 8.46 23.41 -1.24
CA ALA A 283 8.50 24.60 -2.09
C ALA A 283 9.93 24.96 -2.53
N MET A 284 10.91 24.85 -1.62
CA MET A 284 12.32 25.09 -1.93
C MET A 284 12.91 24.03 -2.87
N GLN A 285 12.62 22.73 -2.66
CA GLN A 285 13.04 21.65 -3.58
C GLN A 285 12.47 21.86 -4.99
N ARG A 286 11.17 22.19 -5.09
CA ARG A 286 10.54 22.51 -6.39
C ARG A 286 11.16 23.73 -7.04
N ALA A 287 11.50 24.75 -6.26
CA ALA A 287 12.17 25.95 -6.76
C ALA A 287 13.61 25.68 -7.23
N CYS A 288 14.33 24.73 -6.63
CA CYS A 288 15.61 24.21 -7.14
C CYS A 288 15.41 23.53 -8.50
N ASN A 289 14.50 22.56 -8.57
CA ASN A 289 14.23 21.78 -9.76
C ASN A 289 13.80 22.68 -10.94
N ALA A 290 12.86 23.61 -10.71
CA ALA A 290 12.40 24.56 -11.73
C ALA A 290 13.52 25.46 -12.30
N ARG A 291 14.63 25.64 -11.58
CA ARG A 291 15.81 26.41 -12.02
C ARG A 291 16.94 25.53 -12.58
N GLY A 292 16.76 24.20 -12.61
CA GLY A 292 17.81 23.25 -12.94
C GLY A 292 18.99 23.35 -11.97
N ILE A 293 18.68 23.46 -10.68
CA ILE A 293 19.65 23.43 -9.57
C ILE A 293 19.48 22.06 -8.90
N GLY A 294 20.55 21.27 -8.83
CA GLY A 294 20.55 20.01 -8.12
C GLY A 294 20.54 20.26 -6.61
N CYS A 295 19.48 19.87 -5.92
CA CYS A 295 19.35 20.03 -4.47
C CYS A 295 19.19 18.67 -3.79
N THR A 296 19.78 18.53 -2.61
CA THR A 296 19.58 17.40 -1.68
C THR A 296 19.03 17.95 -0.37
N LEU A 297 18.39 17.13 0.45
CA LEU A 297 18.04 17.51 1.81
C LEU A 297 19.19 17.17 2.76
N ALA A 298 19.33 17.99 3.81
CA ALA A 298 20.32 17.74 4.83
C ALA A 298 19.82 18.17 6.21
N ASP A 299 20.15 17.37 7.21
CA ASP A 299 19.96 17.74 8.61
C ASP A 299 21.23 18.43 9.13
N LEU A 300 21.08 19.67 9.59
CA LEU A 300 22.20 20.45 10.09
C LEU A 300 22.92 19.79 11.26
N SER A 301 22.25 19.00 12.09
CA SER A 301 22.89 18.25 13.18
C SER A 301 23.96 17.27 12.67
N ASN A 302 23.81 16.79 11.43
CA ASN A 302 24.67 15.80 10.80
C ASN A 302 25.59 16.35 9.70
N ILE A 303 25.41 17.61 9.30
CA ILE A 303 26.35 18.27 8.37
C ILE A 303 27.63 18.61 9.13
N GLY A 304 28.77 18.07 8.67
CA GLY A 304 30.08 18.47 9.16
C GLY A 304 30.48 19.88 8.72
N ASP A 305 31.36 20.52 9.48
CA ASP A 305 31.87 21.87 9.17
C ASP A 305 32.63 21.94 7.83
N ARG A 306 33.05 20.79 7.29
CA ARG A 306 33.79 20.68 6.02
C ARG A 306 32.92 20.53 4.76
N SER A 307 31.59 20.53 4.86
CA SER A 307 30.76 20.49 3.65
C SER A 307 30.96 21.75 2.80
N ALA A 308 31.50 21.57 1.59
CA ALA A 308 31.79 22.67 0.67
C ALA A 308 30.54 23.24 -0.04
N ARG A 309 29.38 22.59 0.12
CA ARG A 309 28.14 22.97 -0.58
C ARG A 309 27.41 24.10 0.16
N PRO A 310 26.83 25.08 -0.57
CA PRO A 310 25.86 26.02 -0.02
C PRO A 310 24.68 25.30 0.64
N LEU A 311 24.22 25.85 1.75
CA LEU A 311 23.05 25.42 2.49
C LEU A 311 21.92 26.41 2.26
N LEU A 312 20.76 25.92 1.87
CA LEU A 312 19.53 26.67 1.68
C LEU A 312 18.65 26.48 2.90
N LEU A 313 18.37 27.54 3.65
CA LEU A 313 17.35 27.48 4.69
C LEU A 313 15.98 27.73 4.05
N PRO A 314 15.02 26.78 4.13
CA PRO A 314 13.64 27.07 3.75
C PRO A 314 13.15 28.32 4.48
N LEU A 315 12.44 29.18 3.76
CA LEU A 315 11.81 30.35 4.38
C LEU A 315 10.76 29.84 5.36
N ALA A 316 11.08 29.89 6.64
CA ALA A 316 10.19 29.43 7.68
C ALA A 316 8.89 30.24 7.64
N PRO A 317 7.74 29.60 7.92
CA PRO A 317 6.42 30.22 7.80
C PRO A 317 6.21 31.42 8.74
N SER A 318 6.98 31.53 9.84
CA SER A 318 6.95 32.71 10.71
C SER A 318 8.25 32.95 11.50
N ASP A 319 8.54 34.22 11.77
CA ASP A 319 9.63 34.61 12.69
C ASP A 319 9.40 34.07 14.11
N ALA A 320 8.14 33.92 14.52
CA ALA A 320 7.78 33.38 15.83
C ALA A 320 8.26 31.93 15.99
N LEU A 321 8.08 31.11 14.95
CA LEU A 321 8.62 29.75 14.93
C LEU A 321 10.15 29.80 15.04
N MET A 322 10.83 30.59 14.22
CA MET A 322 12.30 30.64 14.23
C MET A 322 12.90 31.15 15.55
N ARG A 323 12.17 31.97 16.31
CA ARG A 323 12.58 32.39 17.67
C ARG A 323 12.57 31.27 18.71
N ARG A 324 11.85 30.16 18.48
CA ARG A 324 11.83 28.97 19.34
C ARG A 324 13.02 28.03 19.12
N MET A 325 13.87 28.33 18.12
CA MET A 325 15.07 27.55 17.83
C MET A 325 16.05 27.54 19.01
N LEU A 326 16.77 26.43 19.19
CA LEU A 326 17.82 26.33 20.19
C LEU A 326 18.86 27.45 20.00
N PRO A 327 19.34 28.11 21.08
CA PRO A 327 20.34 29.17 20.97
C PRO A 327 21.61 28.74 20.24
N ALA A 328 22.07 27.50 20.44
CA ALA A 328 23.21 26.92 19.75
C ALA A 328 22.98 26.75 18.24
N ALA A 329 21.79 26.31 17.85
CA ALA A 329 21.40 26.20 16.44
C ALA A 329 21.32 27.59 15.77
N ALA A 330 20.74 28.58 16.45
CA ALA A 330 20.70 29.96 15.96
C ALA A 330 22.11 30.55 15.81
N ALA A 331 23.02 30.29 16.76
CA ALA A 331 24.42 30.69 16.67
C ALA A 331 25.12 30.03 15.47
N ARG A 332 24.87 28.74 15.24
CA ARG A 332 25.40 27.99 14.12
C ARG A 332 24.91 28.51 12.77
N LEU A 333 23.62 28.82 12.63
CA LEU A 333 23.09 29.45 11.42
C LEU A 333 23.71 30.82 11.16
N ARG A 334 23.91 31.64 12.21
CA ARG A 334 24.63 32.93 12.08
C ARG A 334 26.07 32.73 11.60
N ALA A 335 26.78 31.74 12.14
CA ALA A 335 28.15 31.43 11.71
C ALA A 335 28.20 30.97 10.24
N LEU A 336 27.29 30.08 9.83
CA LEU A 336 27.18 29.62 8.44
C LEU A 336 26.82 30.76 7.49
N ARG A 337 25.97 31.70 7.92
CA ARG A 337 25.64 32.90 7.15
C ARG A 337 26.84 33.83 7.02
N ALA A 338 27.56 34.07 8.12
CA ALA A 338 28.76 34.92 8.13
C ALA A 338 29.88 34.34 7.23
N SER A 339 29.98 33.02 7.10
CA SER A 339 30.92 32.36 6.20
C SER A 339 30.42 32.24 4.76
N GLY A 340 29.24 32.78 4.42
CA GLY A 340 28.62 32.64 3.10
C GLY A 340 28.16 31.22 2.73
N ARG A 341 28.15 30.30 3.70
CA ARG A 341 27.72 28.90 3.49
C ARG A 341 26.21 28.75 3.58
N LEU A 342 25.53 29.58 4.37
CA LEU A 342 24.07 29.64 4.40
C LEU A 342 23.59 30.73 3.45
N VAL A 343 22.82 30.35 2.44
CA VAL A 343 22.16 31.25 1.50
C VAL A 343 20.65 31.20 1.71
N LEU A 344 20.01 32.37 1.63
CA LEU A 344 18.55 32.50 1.85
C LEU A 344 17.78 32.62 0.53
N ASP A 345 18.49 32.86 -0.58
CA ASP A 345 17.93 32.99 -1.91
C ASP A 345 18.66 32.02 -2.86
N LEU A 346 17.88 31.29 -3.66
CA LEU A 346 18.37 30.41 -4.72
C LEU A 346 19.19 31.17 -5.77
N SER A 347 18.97 32.47 -5.97
CA SER A 347 19.76 33.29 -6.89
C SER A 347 21.25 33.36 -6.50
N ALA A 348 21.56 33.16 -5.22
CA ALA A 348 22.93 33.14 -4.70
C ALA A 348 23.62 31.77 -4.85
N VAL A 349 22.89 30.72 -5.22
CA VAL A 349 23.46 29.40 -5.47
C VAL A 349 24.21 29.42 -6.80
N GLN A 350 25.53 29.34 -6.72
CA GLN A 350 26.34 29.14 -7.91
C GLN A 350 26.11 27.72 -8.43
N ARG A 351 25.47 27.62 -9.59
CA ARG A 351 25.30 26.36 -10.31
C ARG A 351 26.67 25.81 -10.68
N SER A 352 26.93 24.57 -10.26
CA SER A 352 28.10 23.82 -10.65
C SER A 352 28.18 23.75 -12.17
N SER A 353 29.39 23.82 -12.72
CA SER A 353 29.62 23.50 -14.13
C SER A 353 29.35 22.02 -14.44
N LEU A 354 29.26 21.19 -13.40
CA LEU A 354 29.00 19.76 -13.50
C LEU A 354 27.52 19.48 -13.74
N SER A 355 26.62 20.32 -13.24
CA SER A 355 25.19 19.99 -13.16
C SER A 355 24.40 20.52 -14.37
N PRO A 356 23.50 19.70 -14.95
CA PRO A 356 22.61 20.14 -16.02
C PRO A 356 21.75 21.33 -15.58
N LYS A 357 21.72 22.39 -16.38
CA LYS A 357 20.92 23.60 -16.11
C LYS A 357 19.49 23.50 -16.60
N THR A 358 18.92 22.29 -16.58
CA THR A 358 17.63 21.97 -17.17
C THR A 358 16.75 21.33 -16.10
N PRO A 359 15.51 21.83 -15.90
CA PRO A 359 14.60 21.24 -14.92
C PRO A 359 14.37 19.75 -15.17
N ASN A 360 14.16 18.97 -14.13
CA ASN A 360 13.95 17.52 -14.19
C ASN A 360 15.13 16.76 -14.84
N VAL A 361 16.34 17.30 -14.78
CA VAL A 361 17.56 16.66 -15.26
C VAL A 361 18.62 16.75 -14.17
N THR A 362 19.07 15.59 -13.68
CA THR A 362 20.11 15.49 -12.65
C THR A 362 21.31 14.73 -13.17
N LEU A 363 22.49 15.13 -12.74
CA LEU A 363 23.72 14.35 -12.91
C LEU A 363 23.97 13.54 -11.63
N LEU A 364 24.05 12.22 -11.79
CA LEU A 364 24.66 11.32 -10.82
C LEU A 364 26.13 11.18 -11.17
N LEU A 365 27.03 11.39 -10.23
CA LEU A 365 28.48 11.37 -10.45
C LEU A 365 29.13 10.32 -9.55
N ALA A 366 30.11 9.58 -10.07
CA ALA A 366 30.92 8.69 -9.26
C ALA A 366 31.75 9.45 -8.22
N ASP A 367 32.07 8.83 -7.08
CA ASP A 367 32.90 9.42 -6.00
C ASP A 367 34.23 10.01 -6.48
N ASP A 368 34.84 9.39 -7.48
CA ASP A 368 36.10 9.81 -8.11
C ASP A 368 35.91 10.71 -9.34
N ALA A 369 34.66 11.07 -9.64
CA ALA A 369 34.24 11.81 -10.83
C ALA A 369 34.77 11.22 -12.16
N SER A 370 35.10 9.93 -12.21
CA SER A 370 35.56 9.26 -13.43
C SER A 370 34.43 8.97 -14.41
N TYR A 371 33.19 8.94 -13.91
CA TYR A 371 31.96 8.76 -14.67
C TYR A 371 30.73 9.35 -14.01
N GLY A 372 29.64 9.39 -14.77
CA GLY A 372 28.31 9.72 -14.24
C GLY A 372 27.17 9.22 -15.10
N PHE A 373 25.96 9.62 -14.74
CA PHE A 373 24.72 9.37 -15.45
C PHE A 373 23.87 10.64 -15.45
N ILE A 374 23.34 11.02 -16.62
CA ILE A 374 22.23 11.97 -16.65
C ILE A 374 20.94 11.18 -16.49
N VAL A 375 20.15 11.55 -15.50
CA VAL A 375 18.78 11.06 -15.32
C VAL A 375 17.84 12.21 -15.64
N ALA A 376 17.01 12.03 -16.66
CA ALA A 376 16.10 13.06 -17.15
C ALA A 376 14.66 12.52 -17.18
N ILE A 377 13.71 13.24 -16.58
CA ILE A 377 12.29 12.89 -16.61
C ILE A 377 11.45 13.96 -17.32
N ASN A 378 10.33 13.53 -17.90
CA ASN A 378 9.33 14.41 -18.52
C ASN A 378 7.93 14.07 -17.99
N PRO A 379 7.51 14.71 -16.88
CA PRO A 379 6.18 14.48 -16.33
C PRO A 379 5.06 15.20 -17.12
N SER A 380 5.40 16.00 -18.13
CA SER A 380 4.39 16.74 -18.91
C SER A 380 3.66 15.82 -19.90
N ALA A 381 2.46 16.24 -20.29
CA ALA A 381 1.66 15.59 -21.34
C ALA A 381 2.20 15.83 -22.77
N SER A 382 3.32 16.55 -22.92
CA SER A 382 3.93 16.89 -24.21
C SER A 382 5.37 16.41 -24.29
N LYS A 383 5.86 16.18 -25.52
CA LYS A 383 7.28 15.86 -25.74
C LYS A 383 8.17 17.02 -25.30
N ARG A 384 9.33 16.70 -24.73
CA ARG A 384 10.30 17.70 -24.25
C ARG A 384 11.66 17.49 -24.89
N HIS A 385 12.25 18.56 -25.42
CA HIS A 385 13.62 18.52 -25.91
C HIS A 385 14.60 18.90 -24.78
N ILE A 386 15.60 18.06 -24.55
CA ILE A 386 16.74 18.32 -23.69
C ILE A 386 17.90 18.75 -24.59
N SER A 387 18.38 19.97 -24.41
CA SER A 387 19.52 20.49 -25.16
C SER A 387 20.81 19.72 -24.84
N ALA A 388 21.83 19.87 -25.68
CA ALA A 388 23.13 19.25 -25.41
C ALA A 388 23.72 19.75 -24.08
N ILE A 389 24.31 18.84 -23.31
CA ILE A 389 24.89 19.11 -21.98
C ILE A 389 26.38 18.81 -22.03
N THR A 390 27.21 19.71 -21.53
CA THR A 390 28.63 19.43 -21.29
C THR A 390 28.80 19.00 -19.84
N VAL A 391 29.32 17.80 -19.62
CA VAL A 391 29.62 17.27 -18.28
C VAL A 391 31.12 17.24 -18.09
N HIS A 392 31.61 17.89 -17.03
CA HIS A 392 33.01 17.81 -16.64
C HIS A 392 33.19 16.61 -15.70
N LEU A 393 34.11 15.72 -16.06
CA LEU A 393 34.60 14.61 -15.24
C LEU A 393 36.01 14.96 -14.77
N ALA A 394 36.57 14.19 -13.82
CA ALA A 394 37.87 14.47 -13.19
C ALA A 394 39.00 14.82 -14.19
N HIS A 395 39.01 14.18 -15.37
CA HIS A 395 40.09 14.32 -16.35
C HIS A 395 39.62 14.72 -17.76
N ARG A 396 38.34 15.03 -17.97
CA ARG A 396 37.78 15.31 -19.30
C ARG A 396 36.45 16.04 -19.25
N ALA A 397 36.14 16.81 -20.29
CA ALA A 397 34.78 17.29 -20.53
C ALA A 397 34.14 16.44 -21.64
N LEU A 398 32.92 15.95 -21.41
CA LEU A 398 32.15 15.16 -22.36
C LEU A 398 30.91 15.93 -22.78
N LYS A 399 30.65 15.98 -24.10
CA LYS A 399 29.43 16.55 -24.65
C LYS A 399 28.40 15.46 -24.85
N VAL A 400 27.29 15.53 -24.12
CA VAL A 400 26.10 14.70 -24.34
C VAL A 400 25.21 15.43 -25.34
N PHE A 401 24.91 14.77 -26.46
CA PHE A 401 24.04 15.36 -27.49
C PHE A 401 22.62 15.54 -26.96
N GLY A 402 21.94 16.57 -27.48
CA GLY A 402 20.54 16.80 -27.13
C GLY A 402 19.66 15.63 -27.56
N PHE A 403 18.59 15.39 -26.82
CA PHE A 403 17.64 14.31 -27.08
C PHE A 403 16.22 14.74 -26.73
N THR A 404 15.23 14.00 -27.24
CA THR A 404 13.81 14.26 -26.96
C THR A 404 13.26 13.18 -26.04
N LEU A 405 12.54 13.60 -25.01
CA LEU A 405 11.77 12.75 -24.11
C LEU A 405 10.29 12.78 -24.53
N PRO A 406 9.66 11.63 -24.81
CA PRO A 406 8.20 11.52 -24.91
C PRO A 406 7.47 12.07 -23.67
N ALA A 407 6.18 12.35 -23.79
CA ALA A 407 5.32 12.65 -22.65
C ALA A 407 5.31 11.48 -21.66
N GLY A 408 5.34 11.76 -20.36
CA GLY A 408 5.29 10.73 -19.32
C GLY A 408 6.46 9.73 -19.35
N SER A 409 7.67 10.16 -19.74
CA SER A 409 8.80 9.26 -19.92
C SER A 409 10.05 9.72 -19.19
N ALA A 410 11.01 8.82 -19.07
CA ALA A 410 12.31 9.09 -18.48
C ALA A 410 13.45 8.48 -19.33
N ARG A 411 14.66 8.99 -19.13
CA ARG A 411 15.87 8.45 -19.76
C ARG A 411 17.07 8.54 -18.82
N VAL A 412 17.82 7.45 -18.76
CA VAL A 412 19.14 7.37 -18.11
C VAL A 412 20.22 7.32 -19.19
N VAL A 413 21.16 8.26 -19.16
CA VAL A 413 22.25 8.38 -20.14
C VAL A 413 23.59 8.19 -19.42
N PRO A 414 24.32 7.09 -19.64
CA PRO A 414 25.64 6.90 -19.06
C PRO A 414 26.67 7.87 -19.67
N ILE A 415 27.57 8.36 -18.82
CA ILE A 415 28.61 9.34 -19.17
C ILE A 415 29.96 8.79 -18.69
N SER A 416 30.59 7.93 -19.50
CA SER A 416 32.02 7.52 -19.42
C SER A 416 32.28 6.12 -19.98
N ALA A 417 31.28 5.25 -20.02
CA ALA A 417 31.43 3.86 -20.42
C ALA A 417 31.42 3.80 -21.95
N ARG A 418 32.24 2.93 -22.56
CA ARG A 418 32.18 2.65 -24.00
C ARG A 418 30.70 2.50 -24.38
N SER A 419 30.21 3.36 -25.28
CA SER A 419 28.82 3.32 -25.75
C SER A 419 28.47 1.91 -26.21
N VAL A 420 27.66 1.20 -25.43
CA VAL A 420 26.99 0.00 -25.87
C VAL A 420 25.64 0.46 -26.44
N THR A 421 25.51 0.32 -27.75
CA THR A 421 24.33 0.66 -28.53
C THR A 421 23.07 0.07 -27.88
N GLN A 422 22.05 0.90 -27.65
CA GLN A 422 20.75 0.45 -27.14
C GLN A 422 20.02 -0.32 -28.26
N SER A 423 19.79 -1.62 -28.06
CA SER A 423 18.78 -2.35 -28.82
C SER A 423 17.40 -2.08 -28.22
N PRO A 424 16.36 -1.85 -29.04
CA PRO A 424 14.99 -1.90 -28.59
C PRO A 424 14.55 -3.37 -28.51
N SER A 425 14.05 -3.83 -27.36
CA SER A 425 13.32 -5.10 -27.29
C SER A 425 11.82 -4.88 -27.14
N LEU A 426 11.13 -5.51 -28.08
CA LEU A 426 9.72 -5.86 -28.11
C LEU A 426 9.37 -6.84 -26.99
N LEU A 427 8.11 -6.81 -26.53
CA LEU A 427 7.22 -7.97 -26.51
C LEU A 427 5.79 -7.51 -26.12
N ASP A 428 4.83 -7.96 -26.93
CA ASP A 428 3.39 -7.79 -26.74
C ASP A 428 2.89 -8.61 -25.55
N SER A 429 1.98 -8.03 -24.77
CA SER A 429 1.20 -8.73 -23.75
C SER A 429 -0.14 -9.17 -24.32
N ALA A 430 -0.36 -10.49 -24.37
CA ALA A 430 -1.66 -11.08 -24.63
C ALA A 430 -2.61 -10.82 -23.44
N GLN A 431 -3.86 -10.47 -23.76
CA GLN A 431 -4.98 -10.49 -22.80
C GLN A 431 -5.30 -11.94 -22.44
N ALA A 432 -5.21 -12.26 -21.16
CA ALA A 432 -5.71 -13.51 -20.60
C ALA A 432 -7.10 -13.27 -20.01
N ASP A 433 -8.01 -14.20 -20.30
CA ASP A 433 -9.30 -14.30 -19.62
C ASP A 433 -9.08 -14.59 -18.12
N ILE A 434 -9.89 -13.95 -17.29
CA ILE A 434 -9.85 -14.07 -15.83
C ILE A 434 -10.32 -15.47 -15.44
N ALA A 435 -9.39 -16.39 -15.22
CA ALA A 435 -9.66 -17.62 -14.47
C ALA A 435 -9.78 -17.29 -12.97
N THR A 436 -10.58 -18.05 -12.22
CA THR A 436 -10.64 -17.91 -10.75
C THR A 436 -9.23 -18.17 -10.20
N PRO A 437 -8.58 -17.19 -9.55
CA PRO A 437 -7.24 -17.41 -9.03
C PRO A 437 -7.28 -18.46 -7.89
N PRO A 438 -6.22 -19.28 -7.71
CA PRO A 438 -5.99 -20.03 -6.47
C PRO A 438 -6.15 -19.09 -5.26
N PRO A 439 -6.68 -19.52 -4.10
CA PRO A 439 -6.53 -20.85 -3.49
C PRO A 439 -7.75 -21.79 -3.61
N PHE A 440 -8.78 -21.44 -4.41
CA PHE A 440 -10.05 -22.17 -4.46
C PHE A 440 -10.08 -23.41 -5.39
N SER A 441 -8.91 -23.87 -5.86
CA SER A 441 -8.72 -25.15 -6.56
C SER A 441 -8.59 -26.30 -5.55
N ASP A 442 -9.71 -26.56 -4.88
CA ASP A 442 -10.00 -27.42 -3.71
C ASP A 442 -9.17 -28.74 -3.52
N PRO A 443 -8.31 -28.82 -2.47
CA PRO A 443 -7.92 -30.08 -1.85
C PRO A 443 -8.72 -30.44 -0.57
N ASP A 444 -9.60 -29.57 -0.05
CA ASP A 444 -10.21 -29.70 1.30
C ASP A 444 -11.75 -29.95 1.32
N GLY A 445 -12.41 -30.12 0.17
CA GLY A 445 -13.85 -30.40 0.06
C GLY A 445 -14.76 -29.17 0.20
N THR A 446 -14.26 -27.99 -0.20
CA THR A 446 -14.91 -26.67 -0.10
C THR A 446 -15.71 -26.26 -1.34
N SER A 447 -15.81 -27.13 -2.34
CA SER A 447 -16.58 -26.91 -3.57
C SER A 447 -17.81 -27.82 -3.66
N ILE A 448 -18.93 -27.25 -4.13
CA ILE A 448 -20.15 -27.98 -4.49
C ILE A 448 -20.52 -27.62 -5.93
N ALA A 449 -20.84 -28.62 -6.72
CA ALA A 449 -21.16 -28.41 -8.13
C ALA A 449 -22.25 -29.37 -8.60
N ASN A 450 -23.08 -28.90 -9.51
CA ASN A 450 -23.99 -29.71 -10.31
C ASN A 450 -23.76 -29.38 -11.81
N ALA A 451 -24.66 -29.83 -12.69
CA ALA A 451 -24.54 -29.60 -14.13
C ALA A 451 -24.65 -28.14 -14.58
N ARG A 452 -25.03 -27.20 -13.70
CA ARG A 452 -25.34 -25.81 -14.05
C ARG A 452 -24.67 -24.76 -13.17
N LEU A 453 -24.29 -25.13 -11.94
CA LEU A 453 -23.73 -24.22 -10.97
C LEU A 453 -22.57 -24.89 -10.24
N ARG A 454 -21.47 -24.15 -10.12
CA ARG A 454 -20.35 -24.42 -9.23
C ARG A 454 -20.32 -23.32 -8.16
N VAL A 455 -20.20 -23.74 -6.92
CA VAL A 455 -20.05 -22.87 -5.76
C VAL A 455 -18.81 -23.29 -5.01
N VAL A 456 -17.97 -22.32 -4.64
CA VAL A 456 -16.86 -22.53 -3.70
C VAL A 456 -17.05 -21.63 -2.50
N PHE A 457 -17.02 -22.21 -1.31
CA PHE A 457 -17.18 -21.48 -0.05
C PHE A 457 -15.95 -21.66 0.85
N ALA A 458 -15.68 -20.71 1.72
CA ALA A 458 -14.48 -20.67 2.56
C ALA A 458 -14.83 -20.88 4.04
N PRO A 459 -14.77 -22.10 4.59
CA PRO A 459 -15.15 -22.38 5.98
C PRO A 459 -14.37 -21.54 7.00
N PHE A 460 -13.11 -21.25 6.71
CA PHE A 460 -12.23 -20.45 7.55
C PHE A 460 -12.44 -18.94 7.40
N ALA A 461 -13.28 -18.50 6.46
CA ALA A 461 -13.55 -17.09 6.19
C ALA A 461 -15.04 -16.76 6.39
N GLY A 462 -15.63 -17.23 7.51
CA GLY A 462 -17.05 -17.03 7.80
C GLY A 462 -17.99 -17.80 6.86
N ALA A 463 -17.53 -18.93 6.31
CA ALA A 463 -18.25 -19.74 5.31
C ALA A 463 -18.82 -18.93 4.13
N ARG A 464 -18.16 -17.81 3.79
CA ARG A 464 -18.55 -16.98 2.65
C ARG A 464 -18.34 -17.71 1.34
N ILE A 465 -19.12 -17.34 0.33
CA ILE A 465 -18.98 -17.89 -1.02
C ILE A 465 -17.97 -17.04 -1.80
N ALA A 466 -16.86 -17.65 -2.19
CA ALA A 466 -15.81 -17.02 -2.98
C ALA A 466 -16.02 -17.21 -4.49
N GLU A 467 -16.76 -18.26 -4.87
CA GLU A 467 -17.14 -18.48 -6.26
C GLU A 467 -18.61 -18.86 -6.38
N LEU A 468 -19.30 -18.19 -7.30
CA LEU A 468 -20.61 -18.56 -7.81
C LEU A 468 -20.52 -18.51 -9.34
N SER A 469 -20.40 -19.67 -9.99
CA SER A 469 -20.14 -19.75 -11.43
C SER A 469 -21.06 -20.74 -12.14
N ASP A 470 -21.47 -20.39 -13.34
CA ASP A 470 -22.13 -21.26 -14.33
C ASP A 470 -21.15 -21.82 -15.37
N GLY A 471 -19.83 -21.65 -15.16
CA GLY A 471 -18.78 -22.00 -16.11
C GLY A 471 -18.39 -20.88 -17.09
N HIS A 472 -19.09 -19.74 -17.07
CA HIS A 472 -18.78 -18.57 -17.91
C HIS A 472 -18.19 -17.39 -17.12
N GLY A 473 -17.74 -17.66 -15.89
CA GLY A 473 -17.06 -16.69 -15.01
C GLY A 473 -17.66 -16.66 -13.61
N ASN A 474 -17.00 -15.94 -12.69
CA ASN A 474 -17.42 -15.83 -11.30
C ASN A 474 -18.36 -14.62 -11.13
N ALA A 475 -19.47 -14.79 -10.41
CA ALA A 475 -20.37 -13.71 -10.02
C ALA A 475 -20.01 -13.09 -8.66
N ALA A 476 -19.23 -13.79 -7.83
CA ALA A 476 -18.68 -13.26 -6.61
C ALA A 476 -17.43 -12.41 -6.88
N THR A 477 -17.26 -11.34 -6.10
CA THR A 477 -16.01 -10.56 -6.08
C THR A 477 -15.10 -11.08 -4.98
N SER A 478 -13.92 -10.47 -4.87
CA SER A 478 -13.00 -10.76 -3.78
C SER A 478 -13.52 -10.36 -2.39
N ILE A 479 -14.63 -9.62 -2.29
CA ILE A 479 -15.37 -9.39 -1.03
C ILE A 479 -16.00 -10.71 -0.52
N GLY A 480 -16.41 -11.58 -1.45
CA GLY A 480 -17.22 -12.76 -1.19
C GLY A 480 -18.73 -12.46 -1.12
N LEU A 481 -19.54 -13.51 -1.20
CA LEU A 481 -20.98 -13.44 -0.98
C LEU A 481 -21.32 -14.02 0.39
N LEU A 482 -22.38 -13.48 1.00
CA LEU A 482 -22.94 -13.95 2.27
C LEU A 482 -21.92 -13.95 3.41
N ARG A 483 -21.19 -12.83 3.55
CA ARG A 483 -20.32 -12.58 4.70
C ARG A 483 -21.20 -12.24 5.91
N ASP A 484 -20.99 -12.95 7.00
CA ASP A 484 -21.69 -12.71 8.26
C ASP A 484 -21.36 -11.33 8.82
N ALA A 485 -22.37 -10.68 9.40
CA ALA A 485 -22.28 -9.50 10.24
C ALA A 485 -23.47 -9.49 11.21
N ILE A 486 -23.53 -8.47 12.07
CA ILE A 486 -24.69 -8.23 12.94
C ILE A 486 -25.10 -6.75 12.93
N ASP A 487 -26.39 -6.49 13.11
CA ASP A 487 -26.96 -5.14 13.29
C ASP A 487 -27.55 -4.98 14.71
N PRO A 488 -27.15 -3.95 15.48
CA PRO A 488 -26.12 -2.97 15.15
C PRO A 488 -24.71 -3.60 15.13
N GLU A 489 -23.84 -3.10 14.25
CA GLU A 489 -22.44 -3.51 14.20
C GLU A 489 -21.76 -3.29 15.55
N PRO A 490 -20.86 -4.18 16.00
CA PRO A 490 -20.02 -3.91 17.16
C PRO A 490 -19.28 -2.58 16.99
N PRO A 491 -19.31 -1.66 17.97
CA PRO A 491 -18.64 -0.37 17.83
C PRO A 491 -17.14 -0.58 17.60
N ALA A 492 -16.52 0.23 16.74
CA ALA A 492 -15.06 0.34 16.63
C ALA A 492 -14.44 0.44 18.03
N SER A 493 -13.25 -0.14 18.23
CA SER A 493 -12.53 0.11 19.48
C SER A 493 -12.31 1.62 19.57
N SER A 494 -12.50 2.23 20.75
CA SER A 494 -12.15 3.64 20.96
C SER A 494 -10.66 3.92 20.80
N ARG A 495 -9.88 2.85 20.66
CA ARG A 495 -8.44 2.83 20.45
C ARG A 495 -8.06 2.24 19.07
N ASP A 496 -9.00 2.18 18.13
CA ASP A 496 -8.72 1.86 16.73
C ASP A 496 -8.50 3.16 15.95
N TYR A 497 -7.22 3.50 15.75
CA TYR A 497 -6.82 4.79 15.19
C TYR A 497 -6.83 4.84 13.66
N ILE A 498 -7.04 3.69 13.01
CA ILE A 498 -7.10 3.57 11.54
C ILE A 498 -8.45 3.04 11.07
N ALA A 499 -9.44 2.94 11.97
CA ALA A 499 -10.72 2.27 11.75
C ALA A 499 -11.44 2.74 10.47
N ALA A 500 -11.44 4.06 10.25
CA ALA A 500 -12.18 4.70 9.16
C ALA A 500 -11.71 4.27 7.76
N TYR A 501 -10.43 3.88 7.61
CA TYR A 501 -9.86 3.43 6.34
C TYR A 501 -9.69 1.90 6.28
N THR A 502 -9.70 1.23 7.44
CA THR A 502 -9.43 -0.20 7.53
C THR A 502 -10.65 -1.09 7.71
N HIS A 503 -11.82 -0.51 7.96
CA HIS A 503 -13.07 -1.26 8.11
C HIS A 503 -14.18 -0.70 7.21
N PRO A 504 -14.01 -0.68 5.87
CA PRO A 504 -15.06 -0.21 4.96
C PRO A 504 -16.26 -1.17 4.89
N LEU A 505 -16.13 -2.35 5.53
CA LEU A 505 -17.16 -3.35 5.74
C LEU A 505 -17.26 -3.67 7.24
N PRO A 506 -18.43 -4.11 7.73
CA PRO A 506 -18.60 -4.47 9.13
C PRO A 506 -17.55 -5.47 9.61
N ALA A 507 -17.01 -5.20 10.79
CA ALA A 507 -15.92 -5.96 11.40
C ALA A 507 -16.34 -6.54 12.75
N GLY A 508 -16.01 -7.81 13.02
CA GLY A 508 -16.32 -8.51 14.27
C GLY A 508 -16.69 -9.99 14.11
N THR A 509 -17.07 -10.39 12.90
CA THR A 509 -17.33 -11.78 12.45
C THR A 509 -16.34 -12.22 11.38
N PHE A 510 -15.27 -11.46 11.18
CA PHE A 510 -14.31 -11.67 10.12
C PHE A 510 -13.47 -12.93 10.39
N ASN A 511 -13.21 -13.71 9.34
CA ASN A 511 -12.36 -14.90 9.36
C ASN A 511 -12.71 -15.98 10.38
N ARG A 512 -13.97 -16.03 10.81
CA ARG A 512 -14.44 -17.05 11.74
C ARG A 512 -14.41 -18.42 11.07
N ARG A 513 -13.83 -19.39 11.76
CA ARG A 513 -13.82 -20.78 11.31
C ARG A 513 -15.16 -21.45 11.61
N TYR A 514 -15.91 -21.72 10.55
CA TYR A 514 -17.02 -22.65 10.58
C TYR A 514 -16.55 -24.10 10.68
N VAL A 515 -17.26 -24.89 11.48
CA VAL A 515 -17.20 -26.35 11.45
C VAL A 515 -18.32 -26.84 10.54
N CYS A 516 -17.95 -27.43 9.41
CA CYS A 516 -18.89 -27.87 8.37
C CYS A 516 -18.95 -29.40 8.27
N ASN A 517 -20.18 -29.92 8.15
CA ASN A 517 -20.47 -31.32 7.89
C ASN A 517 -21.16 -31.45 6.54
N ARG A 518 -20.65 -32.34 5.67
CA ARG A 518 -21.28 -32.69 4.40
C ARG A 518 -22.31 -33.80 4.64
N LEU A 519 -23.56 -33.56 4.28
CA LEU A 519 -24.71 -34.43 4.51
C LEU A 519 -25.46 -34.69 3.20
N ASP A 520 -24.76 -35.15 2.16
CA ASP A 520 -25.36 -35.39 0.84
C ASP A 520 -26.55 -36.37 0.94
N VAL A 521 -27.62 -36.05 0.22
CA VAL A 521 -28.82 -36.90 0.12
C VAL A 521 -29.17 -37.09 -1.34
N LEU A 522 -29.09 -38.33 -1.82
CA LEU A 522 -29.34 -38.70 -3.22
C LEU A 522 -28.46 -37.88 -4.19
N THR A 523 -29.08 -37.02 -4.99
CA THR A 523 -28.43 -36.17 -5.99
C THR A 523 -28.29 -34.72 -5.51
N THR A 524 -28.60 -34.44 -4.24
CA THR A 524 -28.51 -33.13 -3.63
C THR A 524 -27.28 -33.06 -2.75
N ILE A 525 -26.42 -32.08 -3.00
CA ILE A 525 -25.26 -31.81 -2.17
C ILE A 525 -25.71 -30.88 -1.04
N HIS A 526 -25.40 -31.23 0.21
CA HIS A 526 -25.80 -30.45 1.37
C HIS A 526 -24.66 -30.31 2.37
N PHE A 527 -24.46 -29.09 2.87
CA PHE A 527 -23.52 -28.80 3.94
C PHE A 527 -24.24 -28.11 5.07
N LYS A 528 -23.88 -28.47 6.30
CA LYS A 528 -24.32 -27.80 7.51
C LYS A 528 -23.09 -27.29 8.27
N CYS A 529 -23.00 -25.98 8.44
CA CYS A 529 -21.87 -25.28 9.02
C CYS A 529 -22.31 -24.52 10.27
N SER A 530 -21.51 -24.48 11.33
CA SER A 530 -21.73 -23.57 12.46
C SER A 530 -20.45 -23.04 13.12
N TYR A 531 -20.56 -21.94 13.86
CA TYR A 531 -19.53 -21.47 14.80
C TYR A 531 -20.15 -20.63 15.93
N ASP A 532 -19.37 -20.46 17.00
CA ASP A 532 -19.71 -19.56 18.11
C ASP A 532 -18.89 -18.27 18.01
N ALA A 533 -19.54 -17.13 18.26
CA ALA A 533 -18.93 -15.81 18.31
C ALA A 533 -19.10 -15.21 19.73
N PRO A 534 -18.38 -15.72 20.75
CA PRO A 534 -18.61 -15.36 22.16
C PRO A 534 -18.25 -13.90 22.49
N ASP A 535 -17.47 -13.24 21.65
CA ASP A 535 -16.96 -11.88 21.83
C ASP A 535 -17.89 -10.80 21.24
N LEU A 536 -18.97 -11.16 20.53
CA LEU A 536 -19.97 -10.19 20.09
C LEU A 536 -20.71 -9.56 21.30
N PRO A 537 -21.21 -8.31 21.18
CA PRO A 537 -21.99 -7.66 22.23
C PRO A 537 -23.16 -8.52 22.75
N GLY A 538 -23.47 -8.42 24.04
CA GLY A 538 -24.54 -9.22 24.65
C GLY A 538 -24.15 -10.68 24.93
N GLY A 539 -22.86 -10.95 25.16
CA GLY A 539 -22.35 -12.27 25.52
C GLY A 539 -22.16 -13.22 24.34
N GLY A 540 -22.23 -12.71 23.11
CA GLY A 540 -21.98 -13.46 21.88
C GLY A 540 -23.23 -13.99 21.18
N GLY A 541 -23.01 -14.85 20.19
CA GLY A 541 -24.07 -15.58 19.49
C GLY A 541 -23.57 -16.83 18.79
N HIS A 542 -24.49 -17.67 18.35
CA HIS A 542 -24.26 -18.85 17.54
C HIS A 542 -24.73 -18.59 16.11
N PHE A 543 -23.90 -18.93 15.12
CA PHE A 543 -24.25 -18.85 13.71
C PHE A 543 -24.33 -20.25 13.13
N GLU A 544 -25.40 -20.50 12.38
CA GLU A 544 -25.60 -21.74 11.62
C GLU A 544 -25.92 -21.38 10.16
N ARG A 545 -25.27 -22.09 9.22
CA ARG A 545 -25.56 -21.96 7.78
C ARG A 545 -25.68 -23.36 7.18
N SER A 546 -26.77 -23.59 6.46
CA SER A 546 -26.95 -24.77 5.63
C SER A 546 -26.89 -24.38 4.16
N LEU A 547 -26.08 -25.08 3.36
CA LEU A 547 -25.93 -24.86 1.92
C LEU A 547 -26.48 -26.09 1.18
N THR A 548 -27.49 -25.91 0.34
CA THR A 548 -28.13 -27.00 -0.41
C THR A 548 -28.09 -26.71 -1.90
N LEU A 549 -27.44 -27.58 -2.67
CA LEU A 549 -27.42 -27.52 -4.14
C LEU A 549 -28.17 -28.72 -4.73
N PRO A 550 -29.44 -28.56 -5.13
CA PRO A 550 -30.20 -29.61 -5.79
C PRO A 550 -29.61 -29.97 -7.16
N ALA A 551 -29.82 -31.21 -7.60
CA ALA A 551 -29.43 -31.64 -8.94
C ALA A 551 -30.05 -30.78 -10.04
N GLY A 552 -29.22 -30.28 -10.96
CA GLY A 552 -29.67 -29.50 -12.12
C GLY A 552 -30.24 -28.11 -11.79
N SER A 553 -30.16 -27.65 -10.54
CA SER A 553 -30.56 -26.31 -10.13
C SER A 553 -29.56 -25.25 -10.63
N ASN A 554 -30.06 -24.08 -11.00
CA ASN A 554 -29.25 -22.87 -11.22
C ASN A 554 -29.03 -22.07 -9.93
N GLU A 555 -29.62 -22.53 -8.82
CA GLU A 555 -29.65 -21.82 -7.54
C GLU A 555 -29.16 -22.72 -6.41
N LEU A 556 -28.30 -22.14 -5.60
CA LEU A 556 -27.95 -22.57 -4.26
C LEU A 556 -29.02 -22.08 -3.28
N ILE A 557 -29.54 -22.98 -2.46
CA ILE A 557 -30.44 -22.64 -1.36
C ILE A 557 -29.59 -22.53 -0.09
N LEU A 558 -29.72 -21.42 0.63
CA LEU A 558 -29.09 -21.23 1.93
C LEU A 558 -30.13 -21.03 3.02
N ASP A 559 -29.96 -21.72 4.13
CA ASP A 559 -30.70 -21.45 5.35
C ASP A 559 -29.69 -20.89 6.36
N GLU A 560 -29.89 -19.65 6.81
CA GLU A 560 -29.02 -18.98 7.79
C GLU A 560 -29.77 -18.81 9.09
N ASP A 561 -29.11 -19.06 10.22
CA ASP A 561 -29.64 -18.82 11.56
C ASP A 561 -28.62 -18.12 12.45
N PHE A 562 -29.10 -17.20 13.27
CA PHE A 562 -28.33 -16.49 14.28
C PHE A 562 -29.07 -16.48 15.61
N GLU A 563 -28.45 -17.09 16.62
CA GLU A 563 -28.98 -17.14 17.98
C GLU A 563 -28.08 -16.33 18.94
N PRO A 564 -28.50 -15.11 19.35
CA PRO A 564 -27.80 -14.37 20.39
C PRO A 564 -27.81 -15.13 21.72
N ARG A 565 -26.70 -15.10 22.45
CA ARG A 565 -26.60 -15.76 23.76
C ARG A 565 -27.40 -15.04 24.85
N ASP A 566 -27.45 -13.70 24.86
CA ASP A 566 -28.41 -12.97 25.70
C ASP A 566 -29.78 -12.93 25.00
N PRO A 567 -30.84 -13.53 25.58
CA PRO A 567 -32.18 -13.54 24.99
C PRO A 567 -32.79 -12.15 24.84
N ARG A 568 -32.24 -11.13 25.54
CA ARG A 568 -32.65 -9.72 25.44
C ARG A 568 -31.88 -8.96 24.36
N SER A 569 -30.88 -9.58 23.73
CA SER A 569 -30.13 -8.95 22.65
C SER A 569 -31.06 -8.63 21.48
N THR A 570 -30.95 -7.40 20.97
CA THR A 570 -31.65 -6.95 19.76
C THR A 570 -30.81 -7.16 18.50
N ALA A 571 -29.65 -7.80 18.62
CA ALA A 571 -28.77 -8.07 17.50
C ALA A 571 -29.49 -8.91 16.45
N ARG A 572 -29.37 -8.48 15.19
CA ARG A 572 -29.94 -9.16 14.02
C ARG A 572 -28.82 -9.70 13.17
N LEU A 573 -29.08 -10.81 12.47
CA LEU A 573 -28.18 -11.29 11.44
C LEU A 573 -28.12 -10.26 10.30
N GLU A 574 -26.91 -9.96 9.88
CA GLU A 574 -26.62 -9.19 8.67
C GLU A 574 -25.80 -10.05 7.72
N SER A 575 -26.12 -9.98 6.43
CA SER A 575 -25.42 -10.71 5.37
C SER A 575 -24.95 -9.73 4.30
N VAL A 576 -23.65 -9.70 4.06
CA VAL A 576 -22.99 -8.78 3.13
C VAL A 576 -22.48 -9.55 1.91
N SER A 577 -22.91 -9.15 0.72
CA SER A 577 -22.54 -9.83 -0.53
C SER A 577 -21.98 -8.87 -1.56
N GLY A 578 -20.74 -9.08 -2.01
CA GLY A 578 -20.12 -8.31 -3.09
C GLY A 578 -20.21 -9.04 -4.44
N PHE A 579 -21.11 -8.58 -5.30
CA PHE A 579 -21.33 -9.12 -6.65
C PHE A 579 -20.49 -8.40 -7.69
N ALA A 580 -19.97 -9.11 -8.69
CA ALA A 580 -19.20 -8.50 -9.77
C ALA A 580 -20.08 -7.51 -10.53
N PHE A 581 -19.59 -6.29 -10.71
CA PHE A 581 -20.35 -5.20 -11.33
C PHE A 581 -19.44 -4.22 -12.09
N GLY A 582 -19.79 -3.94 -13.33
CA GLY A 582 -19.02 -3.09 -14.24
C GLY A 582 -19.87 -2.01 -14.94
N SER A 583 -19.20 -1.21 -15.76
CA SER A 583 -19.88 -0.20 -16.58
C SER A 583 -20.79 -0.86 -17.60
N GLY A 584 -22.09 -0.55 -17.55
CA GLY A 584 -23.10 -1.11 -18.46
C GLY A 584 -24.00 -2.19 -17.83
N ASP A 585 -23.72 -2.59 -16.59
CA ASP A 585 -24.53 -3.56 -15.87
C ASP A 585 -25.84 -2.94 -15.36
N ALA A 586 -26.85 -3.80 -15.19
CA ALA A 586 -28.16 -3.37 -14.69
C ALA A 586 -28.50 -4.06 -13.37
N ILE A 587 -28.86 -3.24 -12.37
CA ILE A 587 -29.44 -3.71 -11.12
C ILE A 587 -30.95 -3.77 -11.27
N ILE A 588 -31.53 -4.93 -10.96
CA ILE A 588 -32.96 -5.22 -11.12
C ILE A 588 -33.49 -5.63 -9.76
N ARG A 589 -34.53 -4.96 -9.30
CA ARG A 589 -35.19 -5.29 -8.03
C ARG A 589 -36.57 -5.86 -8.32
N SER A 590 -36.98 -6.88 -7.60
CA SER A 590 -38.36 -7.38 -7.63
C SER A 590 -39.31 -6.31 -7.10
N ALA A 591 -40.52 -6.23 -7.63
CA ALA A 591 -41.57 -5.34 -7.14
C ALA A 591 -41.93 -5.62 -5.67
N GLY A 592 -41.87 -6.89 -5.25
CA GLY A 592 -42.12 -7.32 -3.87
C GLY A 592 -40.98 -7.03 -2.88
N GLY A 593 -39.83 -6.53 -3.34
CA GLY A 593 -38.65 -6.34 -2.49
C GLY A 593 -38.12 -7.64 -1.88
N THR A 594 -38.22 -8.76 -2.61
CA THR A 594 -37.79 -10.11 -2.20
C THR A 594 -36.64 -10.65 -3.04
N ALA A 595 -36.19 -9.92 -4.07
CA ALA A 595 -35.06 -10.31 -4.90
C ALA A 595 -34.32 -9.11 -5.48
N ILE A 596 -33.02 -9.31 -5.67
CA ILE A 596 -32.12 -8.46 -6.45
C ILE A 596 -31.47 -9.31 -7.53
N GLY A 597 -31.41 -8.77 -8.74
CA GLY A 597 -30.70 -9.32 -9.88
C GLY A 597 -29.64 -8.34 -10.40
N ILE A 598 -28.47 -8.85 -10.75
CA ILE A 598 -27.39 -8.09 -11.40
C ILE A 598 -27.15 -8.70 -12.77
N LEU A 599 -27.45 -7.95 -13.82
CA LEU A 599 -27.29 -8.36 -15.21
C LEU A 599 -25.96 -7.81 -15.77
N HIS A 600 -25.03 -8.72 -16.08
CA HIS A 600 -23.74 -8.44 -16.72
C HIS A 600 -23.59 -9.30 -17.99
N LEU A 601 -23.43 -8.67 -19.16
CA LEU A 601 -23.20 -9.37 -20.45
C LEU A 601 -24.11 -10.61 -20.69
N HIS A 602 -25.42 -10.44 -20.48
CA HIS A 602 -26.48 -11.48 -20.58
C HIS A 602 -26.49 -12.54 -19.46
N ARG A 603 -25.63 -12.41 -18.45
CA ARG A 603 -25.63 -13.25 -17.26
C ARG A 603 -26.29 -12.51 -16.11
N LEU A 604 -27.37 -13.08 -15.58
CA LEU A 604 -28.10 -12.55 -14.45
C LEU A 604 -27.72 -13.33 -13.19
N THR A 605 -27.08 -12.66 -12.25
CA THR A 605 -26.89 -13.18 -10.90
C THR A 605 -28.09 -12.79 -10.04
N LEU A 606 -28.64 -13.72 -9.27
CA LEU A 606 -29.86 -13.57 -8.50
C LEU A 606 -29.57 -13.80 -7.01
N LEU A 607 -30.07 -12.91 -6.16
CA LEU A 607 -30.20 -13.11 -4.72
C LEU A 607 -31.66 -12.92 -4.33
N ARG A 608 -32.30 -13.95 -3.77
CA ARG A 608 -33.69 -13.92 -3.31
C ARG A 608 -33.80 -14.28 -1.83
N TRP A 609 -34.86 -13.79 -1.19
CA TRP A 609 -35.26 -14.09 0.18
C TRP A 609 -36.79 -14.06 0.31
N ASP A 610 -37.32 -14.62 1.38
CA ASP A 610 -38.77 -14.65 1.59
C ASP A 610 -39.33 -13.29 2.01
N ALA A 611 -40.60 -13.04 1.69
CA ALA A 611 -41.27 -11.80 2.04
C ALA A 611 -41.29 -11.58 3.57
N GLY A 612 -40.74 -10.43 4.00
CA GLY A 612 -40.64 -10.06 5.41
C GLY A 612 -39.39 -10.57 6.12
N ASP A 613 -38.51 -11.34 5.47
CA ASP A 613 -37.25 -11.78 6.07
C ASP A 613 -36.23 -10.64 6.17
N ALA A 614 -36.13 -9.78 5.15
CA ALA A 614 -35.25 -8.60 5.19
C ALA A 614 -35.97 -7.40 5.84
N ALA A 615 -35.42 -6.89 6.95
CA ALA A 615 -35.86 -5.65 7.59
C ALA A 615 -35.31 -4.42 6.87
N ARG A 616 -34.07 -4.50 6.37
CA ARG A 616 -33.38 -3.41 5.66
C ARG A 616 -32.47 -3.99 4.59
N ILE A 617 -32.42 -3.28 3.45
CA ILE A 617 -31.59 -3.63 2.30
C ILE A 617 -30.76 -2.39 1.97
N VAL A 618 -29.44 -2.53 1.98
CA VAL A 618 -28.51 -1.47 1.60
C VAL A 618 -27.77 -1.91 0.34
N LEU A 619 -27.76 -1.02 -0.66
CA LEU A 619 -27.01 -1.21 -1.90
C LEU A 619 -25.89 -0.18 -1.96
N ARG A 620 -24.67 -0.63 -2.27
CA ARG A 620 -23.52 0.23 -2.47
C ARG A 620 -22.72 -0.23 -3.68
N THR A 621 -22.74 0.57 -4.73
CA THR A 621 -21.86 0.38 -5.89
C THR A 621 -20.46 0.88 -5.56
N THR A 622 -19.47 0.03 -5.75
CA THR A 622 -18.03 0.34 -5.57
C THR A 622 -17.27 -0.06 -6.84
N ARG A 623 -15.94 0.05 -6.83
CA ARG A 623 -15.14 -0.28 -8.01
C ARG A 623 -15.18 -1.78 -8.28
N GLY A 624 -15.83 -2.16 -9.39
CA GLY A 624 -15.92 -3.55 -9.81
C GLY A 624 -16.92 -4.40 -9.02
N ALA A 625 -17.66 -3.80 -8.07
CA ALA A 625 -18.61 -4.51 -7.23
C ALA A 625 -19.92 -3.76 -7.00
N GLU A 626 -21.00 -4.53 -6.84
CA GLU A 626 -22.24 -4.09 -6.22
C GLU A 626 -22.38 -4.84 -4.89
N ILE A 627 -22.34 -4.09 -3.79
CA ILE A 627 -22.47 -4.65 -2.44
C ILE A 627 -23.94 -4.62 -2.04
N VAL A 628 -24.49 -5.80 -1.78
CA VAL A 628 -25.83 -5.99 -1.23
C VAL A 628 -25.70 -6.40 0.23
N THR A 629 -26.21 -5.56 1.12
CA THR A 629 -26.31 -5.86 2.56
C THR A 629 -27.76 -6.10 2.93
N LEU A 630 -28.06 -7.29 3.45
CA LEU A 630 -29.36 -7.66 3.99
C LEU A 630 -29.29 -7.69 5.51
N ILE A 631 -30.17 -6.95 6.18
CA ILE A 631 -30.36 -7.05 7.63
C ILE A 631 -31.70 -7.70 7.88
N PHE A 632 -31.69 -8.83 8.59
CA PHE A 632 -32.86 -9.68 8.70
C PHE A 632 -33.76 -9.29 9.87
N ALA A 633 -35.07 -9.41 9.66
CA ALA A 633 -36.11 -9.21 10.68
C ALA A 633 -36.26 -10.43 11.60
N ARG A 634 -35.72 -11.58 11.18
CA ARG A 634 -35.83 -12.88 11.84
C ARG A 634 -34.45 -13.44 12.12
N ARG A 635 -34.40 -14.42 13.04
CA ARG A 635 -33.17 -15.14 13.40
C ARG A 635 -32.78 -16.16 12.33
N SER A 636 -33.78 -16.90 11.84
CA SER A 636 -33.63 -17.86 10.75
C SER A 636 -34.27 -17.32 9.47
N VAL A 637 -33.53 -17.38 8.36
CA VAL A 637 -33.93 -16.90 7.04
C VAL A 637 -33.50 -17.86 5.95
N LYS A 638 -34.24 -17.83 4.84
CA LYS A 638 -33.92 -18.62 3.66
C LYS A 638 -33.54 -17.73 2.48
N LEU A 639 -32.35 -17.95 1.95
CA LEU A 639 -31.83 -17.27 0.78
C LEU A 639 -31.73 -18.21 -0.41
N ARG A 640 -31.85 -17.66 -1.61
CA ARG A 640 -31.54 -18.36 -2.86
C ARG A 640 -30.55 -17.52 -3.67
N LEU A 641 -29.45 -18.13 -4.05
CA LEU A 641 -28.38 -17.50 -4.79
C LEU A 641 -28.15 -18.27 -6.09
N GLY A 642 -28.21 -17.61 -7.23
CA GLY A 642 -28.07 -18.33 -8.50
C GLY A 642 -27.62 -17.49 -9.68
N VAL A 643 -27.37 -18.18 -10.79
CA VAL A 643 -26.94 -17.58 -12.06
C VAL A 643 -27.79 -18.13 -13.19
N VAL A 644 -28.37 -17.24 -13.99
CA VAL A 644 -29.18 -17.59 -15.16
C VAL A 644 -28.83 -16.72 -16.35
N THR A 645 -29.11 -17.18 -17.57
CA THR A 645 -28.97 -16.36 -18.78
C THR A 645 -30.22 -15.51 -18.99
N ALA A 646 -30.03 -14.21 -19.26
CA ALA A 646 -31.09 -13.30 -19.66
C ALA A 646 -30.61 -12.40 -20.79
N ALA A 647 -31.29 -12.43 -21.93
CA ALA A 647 -30.89 -11.69 -23.13
C ALA A 647 -30.94 -10.16 -22.93
N ASN A 648 -31.79 -9.67 -22.03
CA ASN A 648 -31.95 -8.24 -21.75
C ASN A 648 -32.59 -7.99 -20.38
N VAL A 649 -32.70 -6.71 -20.01
CA VAL A 649 -33.28 -6.26 -18.73
C VAL A 649 -34.73 -6.71 -18.54
N ALA A 650 -35.54 -6.76 -19.60
CA ALA A 650 -36.94 -7.17 -19.49
C ALA A 650 -37.08 -8.66 -19.16
N GLU A 651 -36.27 -9.49 -19.81
CA GLU A 651 -36.18 -10.91 -19.47
C GLU A 651 -35.62 -11.14 -18.07
N ALA A 652 -34.55 -10.42 -17.72
CA ALA A 652 -33.96 -10.51 -16.40
C ALA A 652 -34.96 -10.13 -15.29
N ARG A 653 -35.82 -9.13 -15.54
CA ARG A 653 -36.92 -8.78 -14.64
C ARG A 653 -37.89 -9.95 -14.43
N ARG A 654 -38.24 -10.72 -15.48
CA ARG A 654 -39.11 -11.90 -15.31
C ARG A 654 -38.49 -12.93 -14.37
N PHE A 655 -37.17 -13.15 -14.47
CA PHE A 655 -36.47 -14.06 -13.55
C PHE A 655 -36.45 -13.51 -12.12
N VAL A 656 -36.22 -12.22 -11.93
CA VAL A 656 -36.22 -11.60 -10.58
C VAL A 656 -37.61 -11.65 -9.93
N GLU A 657 -38.70 -11.57 -10.70
CA GLU A 657 -40.07 -11.66 -10.17
C GLU A 657 -40.56 -13.11 -9.98
N THR A 658 -39.85 -14.11 -10.53
CA THR A 658 -40.22 -15.51 -10.35
C THR A 658 -39.73 -15.96 -8.97
N PRO A 659 -40.62 -16.49 -8.09
CA PRO A 659 -40.27 -16.91 -6.74
C PRO A 659 -39.18 -17.97 -6.65
#